data_AF-A0A4Z1CW96-F1
#
_entry.id   AF-A0A4Z1CW96-F1
#
_cell.length_a   1.000
_cell.length_b   1.000
_cell.length_c   1.000
_cell.angle_alpha   90.00
_cell.angle_beta   90.00
_cell.angle_gamma   90.00
#
_symmetry.space_group_name_H-M   'P 1'
#
loop_
_entity.id
_entity.type
_entity.pdbx_description
1 polymer ?
#
loop_
_entity_poly.entity_id
_entity_poly.type
_entity_poly.pdbx_seq_one_letter_code
_entity_poly.pdbx_strand_id
1 'polypeptide(L)'
;MSDTTTAQEAAPAVAAPGRRPRLPLLGRAFGGNPLFRNAYALMLNTGISAVLGLGFWLAAARYYSESAVGQGSAAIAAMKLLAGLTAVTLTGALARFIPVAGRATARLIFRTYAGSSLVVAVAAGVFLLTLDVWGPSYRFLHGPVNGLGFLAAVVAWNVLTLQDGVLTGLRSAPWVPVGNTVFSAVKLGLLVAFAVAVPTAGVFVSWVAAIATSVLPLGWLVFRRLVPRHTAATEGRAHPPTLREIGRFLAGDYTGSLFSLGVVYLVPVIIASQVSAEDNAYFYITTTIGGTTNLLAINMGASLTVEGSHDPARLAANTRAALKRMARIMLPVAGVLFVGAPWILGVFGAGYADAATPLLRWFAVGAVLRVVMETYFAVLRAQSRTAGLAWLQGLLCVLVLALTLLLLPRMGLTGAGVAEICSLAVIVAVAAPRLWQVIRPGPVTAAPDGDLADLGSREATRPAPSWVKGTEAVDPAPPEEKQAPAEPPPPRPRRSPTRTGLVLGCLLLSALLLYWVPALRLTDADLDRMGGLGLVSVLPLTTLAGAALLVTVFAALLRLRREHRTLLLLTLVATVFSLHALPAVIESAPRFPTAWQHLGFLDYIDRTGSTVPDLDARWSWPGFFAVTAFVAQACGVSDFTEVIRWWPTAIQLAYLAPMFLLARSLRASWRARWAGVWLFALSGWVGQDYFSPQGFTYLLYLVFVAILLVWFRAPHMIWSRLRPGEAEVEPTDRRQRVVLLLVLIALFLACVPAHQLTPFVMLGVLAALVLLRRCELRGLPLLFAVVVAVWVGFMAEPYWSGHFDELFGGLGGVGGNVSTSVSGRIEGGSSTHKLVLYTRVLLAGSVLALACWGWWRRRAHGYRERSLLVLAFVPFLGFGMQSYGGEMALRVFMFALPGAALLGALALFPRTGQRNRVNLGAPAALLAGLLLIGGFLVARWGNEPFERTRPGEVAAMDWVYAHDEPTVRLLWLTTDTVNDVTPALAWGARDMERVTYVPTLAPPDPVLVSGLVKSLKDAGPNSYLIVNESQVRYLELDAGYPASWESRLTRTLDGRAELAKVLVNGDATVYALRGGGSAAVPEPDPGPIGPQITWTPWSVVGALAAGVLILLLAGREVLRVAGRPSVGRLRRQQSAFWFALPLLAVVLASLVQRFLTMS
;
A
#
# COMPACT_ATOMS: atom_id res chain seq x y z
N MET A 1 -62.78 63.35 -31.58
CA MET A 1 -63.51 62.27 -32.26
C MET A 1 -62.48 61.40 -32.94
N SER A 2 -62.51 60.12 -32.62
CA SER A 2 -61.96 58.97 -33.35
C SER A 2 -60.57 59.03 -33.98
N ASP A 3 -59.79 58.01 -33.57
CA ASP A 3 -58.97 57.14 -34.41
C ASP A 3 -57.45 57.33 -34.57
N THR A 4 -56.78 56.18 -34.38
CA THR A 4 -55.58 55.64 -35.07
C THR A 4 -54.21 56.26 -34.72
N THR A 5 -53.07 55.55 -34.56
CA THR A 5 -52.58 54.27 -35.12
C THR A 5 -51.23 53.86 -34.43
N THR A 6 -50.95 52.53 -34.32
CA THR A 6 -49.63 51.79 -34.42
C THR A 6 -48.35 52.27 -33.70
N ALA A 7 -47.37 51.48 -33.24
CA ALA A 7 -47.03 50.05 -33.10
C ALA A 7 -45.66 49.98 -32.37
N GLN A 8 -45.31 48.89 -31.64
CA GLN A 8 -43.97 48.26 -31.68
C GLN A 8 -43.81 46.99 -30.82
N GLU A 9 -43.00 46.07 -31.36
CA GLU A 9 -42.73 44.68 -31.02
C GLU A 9 -41.88 44.40 -29.76
N ALA A 10 -41.84 43.11 -29.40
CA ALA A 10 -41.33 42.47 -28.18
C ALA A 10 -39.82 42.15 -28.12
N ALA A 11 -39.27 42.01 -26.89
CA ALA A 11 -38.21 41.06 -26.48
C ALA A 11 -38.07 40.99 -24.93
N PRO A 12 -37.42 39.98 -24.32
CA PRO A 12 -38.03 38.83 -23.64
C PRO A 12 -38.12 38.93 -22.11
N ALA A 13 -39.07 38.19 -21.54
CA ALA A 13 -39.27 38.02 -20.11
C ALA A 13 -38.10 37.27 -19.43
N VAL A 14 -37.48 37.92 -18.43
CA VAL A 14 -36.57 37.29 -17.46
C VAL A 14 -37.43 36.54 -16.43
N ALA A 15 -37.41 35.21 -16.51
CA ALA A 15 -38.07 34.34 -15.54
C ALA A 15 -37.45 34.50 -14.14
N ALA A 16 -38.31 34.76 -13.15
CA ALA A 16 -37.99 34.72 -11.73
C ALA A 16 -37.43 33.34 -11.33
N PRO A 17 -36.46 33.26 -10.40
CA PRO A 17 -35.92 31.99 -9.93
C PRO A 17 -37.00 31.20 -9.18
N GLY A 18 -37.48 30.14 -9.83
CA GLY A 18 -38.45 29.20 -9.25
C GLY A 18 -37.98 28.63 -7.91
N ARG A 19 -38.86 28.78 -6.91
CA ARG A 19 -38.80 28.13 -5.60
C ARG A 19 -38.57 26.63 -5.78
N ARG A 20 -37.43 26.14 -5.29
CA ARG A 20 -37.21 24.70 -5.07
C ARG A 20 -38.10 24.22 -3.92
N PRO A 21 -38.76 23.06 -4.02
CA PRO A 21 -39.50 22.49 -2.91
C PRO A 21 -38.52 22.12 -1.78
N ARG A 22 -38.75 22.67 -0.59
CA ARG A 22 -38.10 22.25 0.65
C ARG A 22 -38.68 20.88 1.02
N LEU A 23 -37.95 19.82 0.70
CA LEU A 23 -38.20 18.48 1.22
C LEU A 23 -37.88 18.44 2.73
N PRO A 24 -38.68 17.73 3.56
CA PRO A 24 -38.46 17.64 4.98
C PRO A 24 -37.11 16.96 5.26
N LEU A 25 -36.30 17.60 6.09
CA LEU A 25 -35.02 17.08 6.57
C LEU A 25 -35.23 15.75 7.32
N LEU A 26 -34.73 14.67 6.73
CA LEU A 26 -34.48 13.37 7.37
C LEU A 26 -33.43 13.55 8.48
N GLY A 27 -33.88 14.01 9.64
CA GLY A 27 -33.20 13.81 10.91
C GLY A 27 -33.40 12.38 11.38
N ARG A 28 -32.29 11.78 11.87
CA ARG A 28 -32.16 10.46 12.55
C ARG A 28 -31.78 9.26 11.66
N ALA A 29 -30.48 9.13 11.37
CA ALA A 29 -29.77 7.83 11.32
C ALA A 29 -28.23 7.89 11.15
N PHE A 30 -27.59 9.07 11.10
CA PHE A 30 -26.12 9.20 11.21
C PHE A 30 -25.75 10.20 12.31
N GLY A 31 -25.75 9.74 13.56
CA GLY A 31 -25.24 10.50 14.71
C GLY A 31 -23.72 10.58 14.76
N GLY A 32 -23.06 11.01 13.68
CA GLY A 32 -21.63 11.32 13.67
C GLY A 32 -21.43 12.83 13.57
N ASN A 33 -21.00 13.46 14.67
CA ASN A 33 -20.77 14.90 14.76
C ASN A 33 -19.78 15.39 13.66
N PRO A 34 -20.16 16.38 12.82
CA PRO A 34 -19.37 16.88 11.67
C PRO A 34 -17.91 17.20 11.99
N LEU A 35 -17.65 17.70 13.20
CA LEU A 35 -16.33 17.94 13.77
C LEU A 35 -15.39 16.74 13.54
N PHE A 36 -15.82 15.53 13.87
CA PHE A 36 -14.93 14.38 13.82
C PHE A 36 -14.64 13.90 12.40
N ARG A 37 -15.56 14.12 11.45
CA ARG A 37 -15.33 13.73 10.05
C ARG A 37 -14.21 14.57 9.43
N ASN A 38 -14.19 15.87 9.73
CA ASN A 38 -13.17 16.79 9.22
C ASN A 38 -11.83 16.57 9.93
N ALA A 39 -11.85 16.38 11.26
CA ALA A 39 -10.65 16.04 12.03
C ALA A 39 -9.95 14.78 11.51
N TYR A 40 -10.66 13.67 11.31
CA TYR A 40 -10.05 12.42 10.82
C TYR A 40 -9.54 12.52 9.37
N ALA A 41 -10.19 13.31 8.52
CA ALA A 41 -9.72 13.54 7.16
C ALA A 41 -8.40 14.33 7.12
N LEU A 42 -8.27 15.36 7.96
CA LEU A 42 -7.03 16.12 8.12
C LEU A 42 -5.93 15.24 8.72
N MET A 43 -6.24 14.45 9.75
CA MET A 43 -5.29 13.52 10.37
C MET A 43 -4.78 12.47 9.37
N LEU A 44 -5.64 11.94 8.50
CA LEU A 44 -5.23 10.97 7.48
C LEU A 44 -4.26 11.59 6.46
N ASN A 45 -4.56 12.81 5.98
CA ASN A 45 -3.66 13.53 5.08
C ASN A 45 -2.31 13.82 5.74
N THR A 46 -2.32 14.26 7.00
CA THR A 46 -1.11 14.46 7.79
C THR A 46 -0.33 13.17 7.98
N GLY A 47 -1.00 12.04 8.23
CA GLY A 47 -0.37 10.73 8.36
C GLY A 47 0.40 10.31 7.09
N ILE A 48 -0.16 10.56 5.91
CA ILE A 48 0.52 10.26 4.63
C ILE A 48 1.78 11.12 4.47
N SER A 49 1.70 12.44 4.73
CA SER A 49 2.85 13.33 4.65
C SER A 49 3.92 13.00 5.69
N ALA A 50 3.50 12.56 6.88
CA ALA A 50 4.38 12.12 7.95
C ALA A 50 5.18 10.87 7.58
N VAL A 51 4.53 9.87 6.99
CA VAL A 51 5.20 8.63 6.54
C VAL A 51 6.24 8.94 5.47
N LEU A 52 5.91 9.78 4.48
CA LEU A 52 6.88 10.21 3.46
C LEU A 52 8.03 11.04 4.06
N GLY A 53 7.73 11.88 5.05
CA GLY A 53 8.73 12.69 5.77
C GLY A 53 9.69 11.83 6.61
N LEU A 54 9.17 10.87 7.35
CA LEU A 54 9.97 9.91 8.12
C LEU A 54 10.80 9.01 7.20
N GLY A 55 10.23 8.57 6.07
CA GLY A 55 10.95 7.81 5.05
C GLY A 55 12.14 8.57 4.46
N PHE A 56 12.00 9.89 4.24
CA PHE A 56 13.12 10.74 3.83
C PHE A 56 14.23 10.78 4.88
N TRP A 57 13.89 10.95 6.15
CA TRP A 57 14.92 11.01 7.21
C TRP A 57 15.54 9.65 7.50
N LEU A 58 14.81 8.56 7.32
CA LEU A 58 15.36 7.21 7.41
C LEU A 58 16.37 6.96 6.28
N ALA A 59 16.03 7.33 5.04
CA ALA A 59 16.96 7.27 3.94
C ALA A 59 18.19 8.18 4.19
N ALA A 60 17.98 9.40 4.71
CA ALA A 60 19.08 10.30 5.03
C ALA A 60 20.03 9.68 6.06
N ALA A 61 19.51 9.11 7.15
CA ALA A 61 20.32 8.45 8.18
C ALA A 61 21.08 7.21 7.68
N ARG A 62 20.60 6.55 6.62
CA ARG A 62 21.23 5.34 6.04
C ARG A 62 22.24 5.64 4.95
N TYR A 63 22.01 6.68 4.15
CA TYR A 63 22.84 7.01 2.98
C TYR A 63 23.83 8.15 3.21
N TYR A 64 23.66 8.94 4.28
CA TYR A 64 24.51 10.08 4.60
C TYR A 64 25.12 9.92 5.99
N SER A 65 26.29 10.53 6.21
CA SER A 65 26.86 10.62 7.55
C SER A 65 25.96 11.43 8.49
N GLU A 66 25.99 11.12 9.79
CA GLU A 66 25.24 11.84 10.82
C GLU A 66 25.55 13.34 10.80
N SER A 67 26.82 13.71 10.57
CA SER A 67 27.24 15.11 10.39
C SER A 67 26.61 15.79 9.17
N ALA A 68 26.46 15.11 8.03
CA ALA A 68 25.82 15.66 6.83
C ALA A 68 24.29 15.81 7.02
N VAL A 69 23.65 14.83 7.69
CA VAL A 69 22.24 14.93 8.11
C VAL A 69 22.05 16.11 9.06
N GLY A 70 22.98 16.31 9.98
CA GLY A 70 23.06 17.43 10.90
C GLY A 70 23.13 18.80 10.23
N GLN A 71 24.09 18.98 9.32
CA GLN A 71 24.28 20.21 8.56
C GLN A 71 23.08 20.49 7.64
N GLY A 72 22.60 19.47 6.93
CA GLY A 72 21.44 19.60 6.05
C GLY A 72 20.17 19.99 6.81
N SER A 73 19.91 19.36 7.95
CA SER A 73 18.75 19.68 8.79
C SER A 73 18.83 21.06 9.43
N ALA A 74 20.03 21.51 9.84
CA ALA A 74 20.29 22.87 10.32
C ALA A 74 19.95 23.92 9.24
N ALA A 75 20.44 23.75 8.01
CA ALA A 75 20.12 24.67 6.92
C ALA A 75 18.63 24.65 6.55
N ILE A 76 17.96 23.49 6.61
CA ILE A 76 16.51 23.40 6.42
C ILE A 76 15.77 24.18 7.52
N ALA A 77 16.20 24.08 8.78
CA ALA A 77 15.62 24.83 9.90
C ALA A 77 15.77 26.34 9.70
N ALA A 78 16.98 26.81 9.38
CA ALA A 78 17.26 28.22 9.12
C ALA A 78 16.46 28.75 7.93
N MET A 79 16.40 28.00 6.82
CA MET A 79 15.58 28.33 5.65
C MET A 79 14.10 28.51 6.02
N LYS A 80 13.54 27.58 6.81
CA LYS A 80 12.14 27.64 7.26
C LYS A 80 11.88 28.82 8.19
N LEU A 81 12.81 29.11 9.11
CA LEU A 81 12.73 30.26 10.02
C LEU A 81 12.69 31.58 9.23
N LEU A 82 13.67 31.78 8.35
CA LEU A 82 13.84 33.02 7.57
C LEU A 82 12.63 33.27 6.65
N ALA A 83 12.18 32.24 5.92
CA ALA A 83 10.99 32.36 5.08
C ALA A 83 9.70 32.56 5.90
N GLY A 84 9.64 31.97 7.09
CA GLY A 84 8.50 32.08 8.00
C GLY A 84 8.24 33.50 8.53
N LEU A 85 9.25 34.38 8.53
CA LEU A 85 9.12 35.79 8.95
C LEU A 85 8.00 36.53 8.19
N THR A 86 7.80 36.19 6.92
CA THR A 86 6.75 36.79 6.10
C THR A 86 5.60 35.82 5.81
N ALA A 87 5.88 34.52 5.70
CA ALA A 87 4.90 33.54 5.26
C ALA A 87 3.71 33.36 6.23
N VAL A 88 3.93 33.38 7.55
CA VAL A 88 2.89 33.02 8.52
C VAL A 88 1.71 34.00 8.46
N THR A 89 1.97 35.30 8.33
CA THR A 89 0.93 36.35 8.28
C THR A 89 0.39 36.60 6.88
N LEU A 90 1.25 36.52 5.86
CA LEU A 90 0.84 36.75 4.47
C LEU A 90 -0.01 35.61 3.92
N THR A 91 0.18 34.36 4.38
CA THR A 91 -0.64 33.22 3.92
C THR A 91 -2.12 33.42 4.31
N GLY A 92 -2.38 33.82 5.56
CA GLY A 92 -3.74 34.16 6.03
C GLY A 92 -4.32 35.37 5.31
N ALA A 93 -3.51 36.41 5.08
CA ALA A 93 -3.93 37.59 4.33
C ALA A 93 -4.30 37.26 2.87
N LEU A 94 -3.49 36.46 2.16
CA LEU A 94 -3.77 36.02 0.80
C LEU A 94 -5.07 35.22 0.71
N ALA A 95 -5.28 34.27 1.64
CA ALA A 95 -6.52 33.48 1.69
C ALA A 95 -7.77 34.35 1.92
N ARG A 96 -7.65 35.45 2.68
CA ARG A 96 -8.73 36.41 2.96
C ARG A 96 -8.99 37.39 1.82
N PHE A 97 -7.95 37.96 1.24
CA PHE A 97 -8.05 39.11 0.34
C PHE A 97 -8.12 38.74 -1.16
N ILE A 98 -7.59 37.59 -1.56
CA ILE A 98 -7.71 37.11 -2.96
C ILE A 98 -9.18 36.96 -3.39
N PRO A 99 -10.10 36.35 -2.59
CA PRO A 99 -11.50 36.20 -2.99
C PRO A 99 -12.23 37.51 -3.36
N VAL A 100 -11.76 38.66 -2.89
CA VAL A 100 -12.36 39.99 -3.10
C VAL A 100 -11.54 40.88 -4.04
N ALA A 101 -10.33 40.46 -4.45
CA ALA A 101 -9.39 41.29 -5.21
C ALA A 101 -9.79 41.53 -6.68
N GLY A 102 -10.63 40.67 -7.27
CA GLY A 102 -11.11 40.83 -8.64
C GLY A 102 -9.99 41.02 -9.67
N ARG A 103 -10.08 42.06 -10.51
CA ARG A 103 -9.06 42.38 -11.54
C ARG A 103 -7.66 42.66 -10.95
N ALA A 104 -7.55 43.04 -9.69
CA ALA A 104 -6.26 43.28 -9.02
C ALA A 104 -5.56 42.00 -8.55
N THR A 105 -6.19 40.81 -8.67
CA THR A 105 -5.67 39.54 -8.13
C THR A 105 -4.25 39.21 -8.61
N ALA A 106 -3.97 39.33 -9.91
CA ALA A 106 -2.63 39.06 -10.46
C ALA A 106 -1.56 39.96 -9.84
N ARG A 107 -1.88 41.25 -9.70
CA ARG A 107 -0.99 42.28 -9.16
C ARG A 107 -0.77 42.10 -7.67
N LEU A 108 -1.82 41.73 -6.92
CA LEU A 108 -1.74 41.42 -5.50
C LEU A 108 -0.80 40.23 -5.25
N ILE A 109 -1.00 39.12 -5.95
CA ILE A 109 -0.16 37.92 -5.82
C ILE A 109 1.30 38.26 -6.14
N PHE A 110 1.55 38.93 -7.28
CA PHE A 110 2.92 39.27 -7.69
C PHE A 110 3.60 40.22 -6.70
N ARG A 111 2.92 41.28 -6.24
CA ARG A 111 3.48 42.22 -5.26
C ARG A 111 3.78 41.55 -3.92
N THR A 112 2.91 40.64 -3.46
CA THR A 112 3.16 39.88 -2.23
C THR A 112 4.35 38.93 -2.39
N TYR A 113 4.49 38.23 -3.52
CA TYR A 113 5.65 37.37 -3.79
C TYR A 113 6.95 38.18 -3.86
N ALA A 114 6.97 39.28 -4.61
CA ALA A 114 8.15 40.11 -4.76
C ALA A 114 8.55 40.78 -3.43
N GLY A 115 7.59 41.40 -2.73
CA GLY A 115 7.83 42.08 -1.46
C GLY A 115 8.30 41.14 -0.35
N SER A 116 7.66 39.98 -0.21
CA SER A 116 8.09 38.97 0.77
C SER A 116 9.46 38.39 0.43
N SER A 117 9.72 38.10 -0.84
CA SER A 117 11.02 37.56 -1.28
C SER A 117 12.15 38.54 -1.03
N LEU A 118 11.92 39.85 -1.20
CA LEU A 118 12.90 40.89 -0.86
C LEU A 118 13.21 40.89 0.64
N VAL A 119 12.19 40.92 1.49
CA VAL A 119 12.36 40.92 2.97
C VAL A 119 13.11 39.67 3.43
N VAL A 120 12.72 38.51 2.92
CA VAL A 120 13.34 37.22 3.27
C VAL A 120 14.76 37.11 2.71
N ALA A 121 15.03 37.65 1.52
CA ALA A 121 16.39 37.70 0.96
C ALA A 121 17.31 38.61 1.77
N VAL A 122 16.83 39.76 2.25
CA VAL A 122 17.58 40.63 3.17
C VAL A 122 17.86 39.90 4.48
N ALA A 123 16.87 39.25 5.08
CA ALA A 123 17.05 38.48 6.31
C ALA A 123 18.04 37.31 6.12
N ALA A 124 17.97 36.60 4.99
CA ALA A 124 18.94 35.57 4.63
C ALA A 124 20.34 36.15 4.40
N GLY A 125 20.46 37.33 3.81
CA GLY A 125 21.72 38.05 3.66
C GLY A 125 22.36 38.38 5.02
N VAL A 126 21.57 38.88 5.98
CA VAL A 126 22.05 39.14 7.36
C VAL A 126 22.48 37.84 8.05
N PHE A 127 21.72 36.75 7.87
CA PHE A 127 22.10 35.43 8.38
C PHE A 127 23.43 34.95 7.79
N LEU A 128 23.62 35.09 6.47
CA LEU A 128 24.85 34.72 5.78
C LEU A 128 26.06 35.57 6.22
N LEU A 129 25.86 36.87 6.47
CA LEU A 129 26.90 37.77 6.98
C LEU A 129 27.28 37.50 8.45
N THR A 130 26.44 36.75 9.18
CA THR A 130 26.64 36.44 10.60
C THR A 130 26.93 34.96 10.84
N LEU A 131 27.21 34.16 9.80
CA LEU A 131 27.39 32.70 9.87
C LEU A 131 28.35 32.24 10.97
N ASP A 132 29.43 32.99 11.21
CA ASP A 132 30.44 32.64 12.22
C ASP A 132 29.90 32.66 13.65
N VAL A 133 28.78 33.37 13.89
CA VAL A 133 28.09 33.43 15.19
C VAL A 133 27.15 32.24 15.39
N TRP A 134 26.71 31.58 14.32
CA TRP A 134 25.68 30.51 14.36
C TRP A 134 26.26 29.10 14.51
N GLY A 135 27.57 28.95 14.75
CA GLY A 135 28.19 27.66 15.08
C GLY A 135 28.58 26.78 13.88
N PRO A 136 29.28 25.64 14.13
CA PRO A 136 29.92 24.85 13.07
C PRO A 136 28.95 24.22 12.05
N SER A 137 27.71 23.95 12.44
CA SER A 137 26.68 23.31 11.61
C SER A 137 26.32 24.10 10.34
N TYR A 138 26.61 25.41 10.30
CA TYR A 138 26.35 26.26 9.12
C TYR A 138 27.59 26.58 8.29
N ARG A 139 28.79 26.11 8.69
CA ARG A 139 30.04 26.44 7.97
C ARG A 139 30.03 26.01 6.51
N PHE A 140 29.31 24.94 6.16
CA PHE A 140 29.20 24.50 4.77
C PHE A 140 28.48 25.51 3.85
N LEU A 141 27.82 26.53 4.40
CA LEU A 141 27.21 27.63 3.66
C LEU A 141 28.22 28.74 3.31
N HIS A 142 29.45 28.69 3.81
CA HIS A 142 30.51 29.62 3.43
C HIS A 142 30.82 29.55 1.94
N GLY A 143 31.23 30.69 1.38
CA GLY A 143 31.57 30.86 -0.02
C GLY A 143 30.40 31.37 -0.89
N PRO A 144 30.70 32.07 -1.98
CA PRO A 144 29.69 32.78 -2.78
C PRO A 144 28.67 31.83 -3.42
N VAL A 145 29.08 30.65 -3.86
CA VAL A 145 28.19 29.66 -4.50
C VAL A 145 27.18 29.09 -3.50
N ASN A 146 27.64 28.65 -2.33
CA ASN A 146 26.78 28.06 -1.30
C ASN A 146 25.86 29.12 -0.67
N GLY A 147 26.37 30.33 -0.44
CA GLY A 147 25.58 31.46 0.05
C GLY A 147 24.47 31.88 -0.93
N LEU A 148 24.78 32.02 -2.22
CA LEU A 148 23.76 32.30 -3.25
C LEU A 148 22.75 31.15 -3.39
N GLY A 149 23.21 29.90 -3.31
CA GLY A 149 22.36 28.72 -3.31
C GLY A 149 21.39 28.71 -2.13
N PHE A 150 21.87 29.03 -0.93
CA PHE A 150 21.03 29.16 0.27
C PHE A 150 20.03 30.30 0.15
N LEU A 151 20.45 31.48 -0.33
CA LEU A 151 19.56 32.62 -0.55
C LEU A 151 18.44 32.26 -1.53
N ALA A 152 18.76 31.61 -2.66
CA ALA A 152 17.78 31.12 -3.62
C ALA A 152 16.83 30.09 -2.97
N ALA A 153 17.33 29.21 -2.12
CA ALA A 153 16.53 28.24 -1.39
C ALA A 153 15.53 28.90 -0.43
N VAL A 154 15.96 29.92 0.33
CA VAL A 154 15.06 30.66 1.24
C VAL A 154 13.96 31.38 0.46
N VAL A 155 14.29 32.01 -0.67
CA VAL A 155 13.31 32.65 -1.56
C VAL A 155 12.34 31.61 -2.15
N ALA A 156 12.85 30.48 -2.63
CA ALA A 156 12.03 29.42 -3.22
C ALA A 156 11.06 28.82 -2.19
N TRP A 157 11.51 28.56 -0.96
CA TRP A 157 10.68 28.06 0.13
C TRP A 157 9.62 29.09 0.55
N ASN A 158 9.97 30.37 0.59
CA ASN A 158 9.01 31.45 0.84
C ASN A 158 7.89 31.46 -0.21
N VAL A 159 8.24 31.41 -1.50
CA VAL A 159 7.26 31.36 -2.59
C VAL A 159 6.39 30.12 -2.51
N LEU A 160 6.97 28.94 -2.27
CA LEU A 160 6.23 27.69 -2.09
C LEU A 160 5.17 27.81 -0.99
N THR A 161 5.55 28.40 0.16
CA THR A 161 4.63 28.55 1.31
C THR A 161 3.49 29.53 1.00
N LEU A 162 3.80 30.68 0.37
CA LEU A 162 2.77 31.65 -0.01
C LEU A 162 1.83 31.13 -1.08
N GLN A 163 2.31 30.24 -1.94
CA GLN A 163 1.53 29.64 -3.01
C GLN A 163 0.36 28.79 -2.50
N ASP A 164 0.52 28.13 -1.36
CA ASP A 164 -0.58 27.42 -0.69
C ASP A 164 -1.70 28.39 -0.26
N GLY A 165 -1.32 29.56 0.25
CA GLY A 165 -2.25 30.67 0.55
C GLY A 165 -2.97 31.18 -0.70
N VAL A 166 -2.26 31.33 -1.81
CA VAL A 166 -2.82 31.75 -3.10
C VAL A 166 -3.82 30.74 -3.64
N LEU A 167 -3.47 29.46 -3.69
CA LEU A 167 -4.35 28.39 -4.16
C LEU A 167 -5.61 28.28 -3.29
N THR A 168 -5.46 28.47 -1.98
CA THR A 168 -6.58 28.50 -1.03
C THR A 168 -7.50 29.70 -1.30
N GLY A 169 -6.95 30.91 -1.44
CA GLY A 169 -7.70 32.12 -1.78
C GLY A 169 -8.42 32.05 -3.13
N LEU A 170 -7.82 31.40 -4.13
CA LEU A 170 -8.42 31.13 -5.45
C LEU A 170 -9.45 29.98 -5.44
N ARG A 171 -9.82 29.45 -4.27
CA ARG A 171 -10.72 28.29 -4.09
C ARG A 171 -10.28 27.05 -4.86
N SER A 172 -8.96 26.90 -5.02
CA SER A 172 -8.30 25.82 -5.75
C SER A 172 -7.46 24.93 -4.82
N ALA A 173 -7.87 24.83 -3.55
CA ALA A 173 -7.23 24.06 -2.48
C ALA A 173 -6.87 22.60 -2.82
N PRO A 174 -7.56 21.86 -3.72
CA PRO A 174 -7.13 20.51 -4.10
C PRO A 174 -5.74 20.42 -4.75
N TRP A 175 -5.20 21.53 -5.29
CA TRP A 175 -3.84 21.56 -5.86
C TRP A 175 -2.73 21.63 -4.80
N VAL A 176 -3.04 22.09 -3.59
CA VAL A 176 -2.10 22.15 -2.45
C VAL A 176 -1.56 20.76 -2.08
N PRO A 177 -2.40 19.73 -1.79
CA PRO A 177 -1.90 18.40 -1.48
C PRO A 177 -1.20 17.74 -2.68
N VAL A 178 -1.57 18.07 -3.93
CA VAL A 178 -0.88 17.57 -5.14
C VAL A 178 0.55 18.11 -5.19
N GLY A 179 0.74 19.42 -5.04
CA GLY A 179 2.06 20.05 -4.99
C GLY A 179 2.93 19.49 -3.87
N ASN A 180 2.38 19.40 -2.66
CA ASN A 180 3.10 18.88 -1.50
C ASN A 180 3.46 17.39 -1.62
N THR A 181 2.62 16.59 -2.29
CA THR A 181 2.93 15.17 -2.58
C THR A 181 4.04 15.05 -3.62
N VAL A 182 3.98 15.82 -4.71
CA VAL A 182 5.04 15.85 -5.75
C VAL A 182 6.36 16.28 -5.13
N PHE A 183 6.36 17.39 -4.37
CA PHE A 183 7.52 17.86 -3.62
C PHE A 183 8.11 16.76 -2.74
N SER A 184 7.27 16.10 -1.93
CA SER A 184 7.75 15.06 -0.98
C SER A 184 8.31 13.83 -1.69
N ALA A 185 7.69 13.39 -2.79
CA ALA A 185 8.14 12.22 -3.55
C ALA A 185 9.43 12.49 -4.33
N VAL A 186 9.50 13.63 -5.03
CA VAL A 186 10.70 14.04 -5.78
C VAL A 186 11.88 14.22 -4.85
N LYS A 187 11.69 14.89 -3.72
CA LYS A 187 12.73 15.10 -2.70
C LYS A 187 13.33 13.78 -2.19
N LEU A 188 12.49 12.78 -1.95
CA LEU A 188 12.95 11.45 -1.53
C LEU A 188 13.78 10.77 -2.62
N GLY A 189 13.33 10.81 -3.88
CA GLY A 189 14.08 10.25 -5.01
C GLY A 189 15.42 10.97 -5.23
N LEU A 190 15.43 12.31 -5.15
CA LEU A 190 16.64 13.11 -5.29
C LEU A 190 17.63 12.88 -4.16
N LEU A 191 17.17 12.65 -2.93
CA LEU A 191 18.05 12.33 -1.81
C LEU A 191 18.87 11.08 -2.10
N VAL A 192 18.21 10.02 -2.56
CA VAL A 192 18.90 8.76 -2.91
C VAL A 192 19.84 8.96 -4.09
N ALA A 193 19.41 9.69 -5.12
CA ALA A 193 20.26 10.00 -6.27
C ALA A 193 21.50 10.84 -5.91
N PHE A 194 21.38 11.78 -4.96
CA PHE A 194 22.48 12.66 -4.54
C PHE A 194 23.36 12.06 -3.44
N ALA A 195 23.05 10.87 -2.92
CA ALA A 195 23.86 10.23 -1.88
C ALA A 195 25.31 10.05 -2.32
N VAL A 196 25.53 9.69 -3.58
CA VAL A 196 26.87 9.49 -4.15
C VAL A 196 27.43 10.80 -4.74
N ALA A 197 26.59 11.61 -5.39
CA ALA A 197 27.03 12.78 -6.15
C ALA A 197 27.33 14.02 -5.29
N VAL A 198 26.62 14.20 -4.16
CA VAL A 198 26.75 15.36 -3.28
C VAL A 198 26.70 14.90 -1.81
N PRO A 199 27.76 14.24 -1.29
CA PRO A 199 27.70 13.53 0.00
C PRO A 199 27.53 14.42 1.24
N THR A 200 27.88 15.71 1.16
CA THR A 200 27.78 16.64 2.31
C THR A 200 26.51 17.47 2.26
N ALA A 201 26.23 18.11 1.12
CA ALA A 201 25.08 19.01 0.96
C ALA A 201 23.82 18.32 0.41
N GLY A 202 23.88 17.04 0.02
CA GLY A 202 22.79 16.37 -0.72
C GLY A 202 21.46 16.31 0.04
N VAL A 203 21.48 16.24 1.38
CA VAL A 203 20.27 16.34 2.22
C VAL A 203 19.55 17.67 2.01
N PHE A 204 20.28 18.79 1.95
CA PHE A 204 19.72 20.12 1.71
C PHE A 204 19.39 20.34 0.23
N VAL A 205 20.29 19.97 -0.68
CA VAL A 205 20.13 20.17 -2.13
C VAL A 205 18.92 19.40 -2.68
N SER A 206 18.66 18.19 -2.19
CA SER A 206 17.46 17.42 -2.57
C SER A 206 16.16 18.13 -2.21
N TRP A 207 16.11 18.83 -1.06
CA TRP A 207 15.00 19.70 -0.69
C TRP A 207 14.85 20.85 -1.69
N VAL A 208 15.93 21.59 -1.95
CA VAL A 208 15.88 22.79 -2.81
C VAL A 208 15.47 22.44 -4.23
N ALA A 209 16.07 21.40 -4.81
CA ALA A 209 15.73 20.94 -6.15
C ALA A 209 14.27 20.48 -6.25
N ALA A 210 13.74 19.81 -5.22
CA ALA A 210 12.35 19.40 -5.20
C ALA A 210 11.38 20.59 -5.13
N ILE A 211 11.72 21.70 -4.47
CA ILE A 211 10.87 22.92 -4.43
C ILE A 211 10.56 23.40 -5.85
N ALA A 212 11.56 23.42 -6.74
CA ALA A 212 11.39 23.87 -8.12
C ALA A 212 10.33 23.07 -8.89
N THR A 213 10.27 21.75 -8.64
CA THR A 213 9.28 20.86 -9.28
C THR A 213 7.83 21.11 -8.84
N SER A 214 7.64 21.78 -7.70
CA SER A 214 6.31 22.20 -7.21
C SER A 214 6.01 23.65 -7.59
N VAL A 215 6.94 24.57 -7.33
CA VAL A 215 6.73 26.01 -7.50
C VAL A 215 6.52 26.38 -8.97
N LEU A 216 7.33 25.86 -9.90
CA LEU A 216 7.27 26.26 -11.31
C LEU A 216 5.95 25.84 -11.98
N PRO A 217 5.50 24.56 -11.92
CA PRO A 217 4.26 24.15 -12.57
C PRO A 217 3.02 24.79 -11.94
N LEU A 218 2.98 24.88 -10.60
CA LEU A 218 1.87 25.53 -9.91
C LEU A 218 1.87 27.04 -10.15
N GLY A 219 3.03 27.68 -10.25
CA GLY A 219 3.14 29.12 -10.52
C GLY A 219 2.61 29.43 -11.91
N TRP A 220 3.02 28.62 -12.89
CA TRP A 220 2.48 28.67 -14.24
C TRP A 220 0.96 28.48 -14.26
N LEU A 221 0.44 27.47 -13.54
CA LEU A 221 -1.00 27.21 -13.44
C LEU A 221 -1.77 28.39 -12.84
N VAL A 222 -1.24 28.98 -11.76
CA VAL A 222 -1.83 30.13 -11.08
C VAL A 222 -1.96 31.30 -12.03
N PHE A 223 -0.87 31.75 -12.64
CA PHE A 223 -0.88 32.96 -13.49
C PHE A 223 -1.54 32.73 -14.87
N ARG A 224 -1.39 31.56 -15.49
CA ARG A 224 -1.95 31.29 -16.83
C ARG A 224 -3.41 30.86 -16.85
N ARG A 225 -3.91 30.21 -15.79
CA ARG A 225 -5.25 29.62 -15.80
C ARG A 225 -6.13 30.04 -14.64
N LEU A 226 -5.63 30.01 -13.41
CA LEU A 226 -6.49 30.21 -12.23
C LEU A 226 -6.82 31.69 -12.01
N VAL A 227 -5.83 32.58 -12.15
CA VAL A 227 -6.04 34.02 -12.03
C VAL A 227 -7.00 34.55 -13.11
N PRO A 228 -6.81 34.28 -14.42
CA PRO A 228 -7.76 34.72 -15.46
C PRO A 228 -9.19 34.19 -15.26
N ARG A 229 -9.34 32.95 -14.78
CA ARG A 229 -10.67 32.38 -14.46
C ARG A 229 -11.31 33.08 -13.27
N HIS A 230 -10.54 33.40 -12.24
CA HIS A 230 -11.04 34.10 -11.07
C HIS A 230 -11.46 35.52 -11.40
N THR A 231 -10.67 36.25 -12.20
CA THR A 231 -11.00 37.62 -12.64
C THR A 231 -12.30 37.64 -13.44
N ALA A 232 -12.50 36.70 -14.36
CA ALA A 232 -13.74 36.59 -15.13
C ALA A 232 -14.95 36.24 -14.23
N ALA A 233 -14.78 35.36 -13.24
CA ALA A 233 -15.86 34.92 -12.37
C ALA A 233 -16.29 35.95 -11.31
N THR A 234 -15.46 36.96 -11.04
CA THR A 234 -15.69 38.01 -10.03
C THR A 234 -15.97 39.38 -10.63
N GLU A 235 -16.09 39.44 -11.96
CA GLU A 235 -16.41 40.65 -12.70
C GLU A 235 -17.77 41.20 -12.26
N GLY A 236 -17.78 42.43 -11.75
CA GLY A 236 -18.98 43.13 -11.24
C GLY A 236 -19.33 42.94 -9.76
N ARG A 237 -18.56 42.16 -8.97
CA ARG A 237 -18.83 41.97 -7.51
C ARG A 237 -17.62 42.23 -6.60
N ALA A 238 -16.45 42.49 -7.17
CA ALA A 238 -15.20 42.61 -6.44
C ALA A 238 -14.90 44.06 -6.01
N HIS A 239 -14.46 44.22 -4.76
CA HIS A 239 -13.93 45.48 -4.22
C HIS A 239 -12.47 45.23 -3.80
N PRO A 240 -11.48 45.71 -4.57
CA PRO A 240 -10.08 45.46 -4.25
C PRO A 240 -9.73 46.09 -2.89
N PRO A 241 -9.10 45.33 -1.99
CA PRO A 241 -8.80 45.81 -0.64
C PRO A 241 -7.75 46.92 -0.68
N THR A 242 -7.89 47.91 0.21
CA THR A 242 -6.91 48.98 0.37
C THR A 242 -5.68 48.48 1.15
N LEU A 243 -4.52 49.11 0.93
CA LEU A 243 -3.29 48.77 1.69
C LEU A 243 -3.47 48.98 3.20
N ARG A 244 -4.34 49.92 3.61
CA ARG A 244 -4.66 50.19 5.02
C ARG A 244 -5.44 49.04 5.68
N GLU A 245 -6.37 48.43 4.95
CA GLU A 245 -7.12 47.25 5.42
C GLU A 245 -6.23 46.01 5.52
N ILE A 246 -5.35 45.82 4.54
CA ILE A 246 -4.34 44.73 4.57
C ILE A 246 -3.39 44.95 5.76
N GLY A 247 -2.89 46.17 5.95
CA GLY A 247 -1.98 46.50 7.06
C GLY A 247 -2.62 46.31 8.44
N ARG A 248 -3.87 46.74 8.63
CA ARG A 248 -4.60 46.54 9.89
C ARG A 248 -4.88 45.07 10.19
N PHE A 249 -5.16 44.27 9.15
CA PHE A 249 -5.33 42.82 9.28
C PHE A 249 -4.01 42.14 9.68
N LEU A 250 -2.90 42.50 9.01
CA LEU A 250 -1.59 41.96 9.32
C LEU A 250 -1.16 42.29 10.75
N ALA A 251 -1.34 43.53 11.21
CA ALA A 251 -0.95 43.96 12.56
C ALA A 251 -1.66 43.18 13.69
N GLY A 252 -2.90 42.74 13.49
CA GLY A 252 -3.66 41.98 14.49
C GLY A 252 -3.28 40.50 14.60
N ASP A 253 -2.75 39.90 13.55
CA ASP A 253 -2.38 38.48 13.47
C ASP A 253 -0.87 38.23 13.65
N TYR A 254 -0.07 39.31 13.59
CA TYR A 254 1.39 39.28 13.58
C TYR A 254 2.01 38.74 14.88
N THR A 255 1.55 39.22 16.04
CA THR A 255 2.22 38.97 17.32
C THR A 255 2.17 37.50 17.75
N GLY A 256 0.99 36.86 17.71
CA GLY A 256 0.86 35.43 18.07
C GLY A 256 1.56 34.50 17.07
N SER A 257 1.51 34.86 15.79
CA SER A 257 2.18 34.15 14.70
C SER A 257 3.70 34.15 14.84
N LEU A 258 4.30 35.29 15.23
CA LEU A 258 5.75 35.39 15.47
C LEU A 258 6.21 34.56 16.67
N PHE A 259 5.45 34.55 17.77
CA PHE A 259 5.78 33.69 18.91
C PHE A 259 5.70 32.20 18.54
N SER A 260 4.70 31.82 17.76
CA SER A 260 4.61 30.46 17.22
C SER A 260 5.77 30.13 16.27
N LEU A 261 6.19 31.09 15.44
CA LEU A 261 7.35 30.93 14.55
C LEU A 261 8.64 30.68 15.35
N GLY A 262 8.85 31.44 16.43
CA GLY A 262 9.99 31.28 17.33
C GLY A 262 10.06 29.87 17.92
N VAL A 263 8.97 29.39 18.50
CA VAL A 263 8.94 28.03 19.09
C VAL A 263 9.20 26.95 18.03
N VAL A 264 8.60 27.08 16.84
CA VAL A 264 8.63 26.01 15.84
C VAL A 264 9.94 25.96 15.06
N TYR A 265 10.54 27.11 14.72
CA TYR A 265 11.70 27.16 13.83
C TYR A 265 12.95 27.81 14.42
N LEU A 266 12.83 28.69 15.42
CA LEU A 266 14.02 29.27 16.06
C LEU A 266 14.69 28.28 17.02
N VAL A 267 13.92 27.47 17.74
CA VAL A 267 14.47 26.46 18.67
C VAL A 267 15.42 25.48 17.96
N PRO A 268 15.07 24.84 16.82
CA PRO A 268 16.02 24.00 16.10
C PRO A 268 17.26 24.74 15.61
N VAL A 269 17.15 26.02 15.23
CA VAL A 269 18.29 26.84 14.80
C VAL A 269 19.25 27.11 15.97
N ILE A 270 18.71 27.43 17.16
CA ILE A 270 19.49 27.64 18.39
C ILE A 270 20.20 26.35 18.80
N ILE A 271 19.51 25.21 18.73
CA ILE A 271 20.11 23.92 19.08
C ILE A 271 21.24 23.61 18.10
N ALA A 272 21.00 23.72 16.79
CA ALA A 272 22.02 23.52 15.76
C ALA A 272 23.25 24.42 15.91
N SER A 273 23.10 25.61 16.53
CA SER A 273 24.23 26.51 16.80
C SER A 273 25.04 26.18 18.05
N GLN A 274 24.49 25.40 18.97
CA GLN A 274 25.11 25.09 20.27
C GLN A 274 25.60 23.65 20.39
N VAL A 275 25.08 22.74 19.56
CA VAL A 275 25.50 21.33 19.57
C VAL A 275 26.30 20.97 18.32
N SER A 276 26.93 19.79 18.33
CA SER A 276 27.62 19.24 17.16
C SER A 276 26.63 18.98 16.01
N ALA A 277 27.13 18.84 14.78
CA ALA A 277 26.26 18.50 13.65
C ALA A 277 25.58 17.14 13.87
N GLU A 278 26.29 16.17 14.44
CA GLU A 278 25.77 14.83 14.76
C GLU A 278 24.64 14.90 15.80
N ASP A 279 24.85 15.62 16.90
CA ASP A 279 23.81 15.85 17.91
C ASP A 279 22.59 16.57 17.34
N ASN A 280 22.81 17.51 16.41
CA ASN A 280 21.70 18.16 15.71
C ASN A 280 20.93 17.18 14.82
N ALA A 281 21.58 16.19 14.20
CA ALA A 281 20.89 15.14 13.45
C ALA A 281 20.00 14.30 14.37
N TYR A 282 20.53 13.90 15.53
CA TYR A 282 19.79 13.16 16.56
C TYR A 282 18.59 13.95 17.07
N PHE A 283 18.79 15.24 17.38
CA PHE A 283 17.72 16.15 17.77
C PHE A 283 16.66 16.29 16.68
N TYR A 284 17.07 16.57 15.44
CA TYR A 284 16.15 16.92 14.35
C TYR A 284 15.25 15.74 13.96
N ILE A 285 15.81 14.52 13.91
CA ILE A 285 15.02 13.31 13.65
C ILE A 285 14.03 13.07 14.79
N THR A 286 14.49 13.18 16.03
CA THR A 286 13.66 12.97 17.22
C THR A 286 12.51 13.98 17.33
N THR A 287 12.79 15.26 17.09
CA THR A 287 11.75 16.30 17.07
C THR A 287 10.82 16.15 15.86
N THR A 288 11.29 15.59 14.74
CA THR A 288 10.41 15.28 13.60
C THR A 288 9.40 14.19 13.95
N ILE A 289 9.82 13.14 14.66
CA ILE A 289 8.93 12.07 15.17
C ILE A 289 7.93 12.65 16.18
N GLY A 290 8.39 13.43 17.15
CA GLY A 290 7.54 14.09 18.15
C GLY A 290 6.57 15.09 17.51
N GLY A 291 7.06 15.94 16.62
CA GLY A 291 6.30 16.95 15.88
C GLY A 291 5.18 16.34 15.02
N THR A 292 5.46 15.22 14.36
CA THR A 292 4.47 14.44 13.61
C THR A 292 3.31 14.01 14.50
N THR A 293 3.61 13.54 15.71
CA THR A 293 2.61 13.13 16.69
C THR A 293 1.79 14.34 17.16
N ASN A 294 2.45 15.47 17.40
CA ASN A 294 1.81 16.72 17.81
C ASN A 294 0.81 17.27 16.78
N LEU A 295 1.01 17.02 15.48
CA LEU A 295 0.06 17.44 14.44
C LEU A 295 -1.34 16.80 14.61
N LEU A 296 -1.45 15.65 15.26
CA LEU A 296 -2.74 15.02 15.57
C LEU A 296 -3.57 15.89 16.52
N ALA A 297 -2.94 16.50 17.53
CA ALA A 297 -3.58 17.43 18.45
C ALA A 297 -3.96 18.75 17.76
N ILE A 298 -3.05 19.29 16.93
CA ILE A 298 -3.28 20.54 16.19
C ILE A 298 -4.46 20.38 15.21
N ASN A 299 -4.53 19.28 14.46
CA ASN A 299 -5.63 19.00 13.53
C ASN A 299 -6.99 18.88 14.24
N MET A 300 -7.01 18.27 15.43
CA MET A 300 -8.22 18.23 16.26
C MET A 300 -8.63 19.63 16.72
N GLY A 301 -7.67 20.44 17.17
CA GLY A 301 -7.89 21.82 17.57
C GLY A 301 -8.41 22.70 16.43
N ALA A 302 -7.89 22.56 15.22
CA ALA A 302 -8.37 23.26 14.03
C ALA A 302 -9.84 22.90 13.74
N SER A 303 -10.19 21.61 13.79
CA SER A 303 -11.57 21.18 13.57
C SER A 303 -12.53 21.62 14.67
N LEU A 304 -12.09 21.65 15.94
CA LEU A 304 -12.88 22.16 17.05
C LEU A 304 -13.09 23.67 16.93
N THR A 305 -12.09 24.42 16.46
CA THR A 305 -12.20 25.86 16.20
C THR A 305 -13.30 26.15 15.17
N VAL A 306 -13.31 25.41 14.06
CA VAL A 306 -14.30 25.60 12.98
C VAL A 306 -15.71 25.25 13.45
N GLU A 307 -15.91 24.09 14.07
CA GLU A 307 -17.26 23.71 14.52
C GLU A 307 -17.74 24.58 15.69
N GLY A 308 -16.83 24.92 16.60
CA GLY A 308 -17.10 25.75 17.78
C GLY A 308 -17.49 27.18 17.44
N SER A 309 -17.01 27.73 16.32
CA SER A 309 -17.42 29.06 15.86
C SER A 309 -18.78 29.08 15.17
N HIS A 310 -19.27 27.94 14.67
CA HIS A 310 -20.59 27.83 14.03
C HIS A 310 -21.71 27.45 15.02
N ASP A 311 -21.40 26.66 16.06
CA ASP A 311 -22.37 26.22 17.07
C ASP A 311 -21.80 26.39 18.50
N PRO A 312 -21.81 27.64 19.04
CA PRO A 312 -21.29 27.93 20.37
C PRO A 312 -22.01 27.17 21.49
N ALA A 313 -23.30 26.86 21.33
CA ALA A 313 -24.10 26.14 22.31
C ALA A 313 -23.61 24.70 22.54
N ARG A 314 -22.93 24.11 21.54
CA ARG A 314 -22.33 22.77 21.65
C ARG A 314 -20.84 22.78 21.98
N LEU A 315 -20.22 23.94 22.16
CA LEU A 315 -18.77 24.06 22.37
C LEU A 315 -18.30 23.22 23.57
N ALA A 316 -19.02 23.23 24.69
CA ALA A 316 -18.68 22.43 25.88
C ALA A 316 -18.73 20.91 25.60
N ALA A 317 -19.78 20.45 24.90
CA ALA A 317 -19.95 19.04 24.52
C ALA A 317 -18.90 18.59 23.49
N ASN A 318 -18.62 19.43 22.49
CA ASN A 318 -17.60 19.20 21.46
C ASN A 318 -16.20 19.15 22.06
N THR A 319 -15.88 20.06 22.98
CA THR A 319 -14.61 20.11 23.71
C THR A 319 -14.39 18.84 24.54
N ARG A 320 -15.40 18.43 25.32
CA ARG A 320 -15.35 17.17 26.10
C ARG A 320 -15.14 15.95 25.21
N ALA A 321 -15.85 15.90 24.07
CA ALA A 321 -15.74 14.79 23.13
C ALA A 321 -14.40 14.77 22.39
N ALA A 322 -13.83 15.94 22.08
CA ALA A 322 -12.49 16.09 21.50
C ALA A 322 -11.41 15.60 22.48
N LEU A 323 -11.44 16.06 23.74
CA LEU A 323 -10.49 15.61 24.78
C LEU A 323 -10.53 14.10 24.99
N LYS A 324 -11.73 13.52 25.16
CA LYS A 324 -11.88 12.07 25.40
C LYS A 324 -11.35 11.23 24.23
N ARG A 325 -11.54 11.69 23.00
CA ARG A 325 -11.06 10.97 21.81
C ARG A 325 -9.58 11.16 21.60
N MET A 326 -9.05 12.36 21.81
CA MET A 326 -7.61 12.60 21.72
C MET A 326 -6.84 11.86 22.80
N ALA A 327 -7.35 11.80 24.04
CA ALA A 327 -6.75 10.99 25.09
C ALA A 327 -6.68 9.50 24.70
N ARG A 328 -7.74 8.95 24.09
CA ARG A 328 -7.77 7.55 23.60
C ARG A 328 -6.78 7.26 22.47
N ILE A 329 -6.32 8.27 21.74
CA ILE A 329 -5.36 8.12 20.65
C ILE A 329 -3.94 8.44 21.13
N MET A 330 -3.76 9.55 21.84
CA MET A 330 -2.46 10.04 22.29
C MET A 330 -1.88 9.27 23.47
N LEU A 331 -2.69 8.70 24.38
CA LEU A 331 -2.14 7.88 25.47
C LEU A 331 -1.46 6.60 24.93
N PRO A 332 -2.09 5.80 24.03
CA PRO A 332 -1.39 4.67 23.41
C PRO A 332 -0.17 5.11 22.58
N VAL A 333 -0.30 6.16 21.77
CA VAL A 333 0.82 6.65 20.95
C VAL A 333 1.99 7.11 21.81
N ALA A 334 1.74 7.88 22.87
CA ALA A 334 2.76 8.30 23.83
C ALA A 334 3.36 7.10 24.57
N GLY A 335 2.55 6.10 24.97
CA GLY A 335 3.06 4.87 25.57
C GLY A 335 4.00 4.11 24.65
N VAL A 336 3.64 3.97 23.37
CA VAL A 336 4.49 3.37 22.34
C VAL A 336 5.74 4.20 22.11
N LEU A 337 5.67 5.53 22.01
CA LEU A 337 6.85 6.37 21.83
C LEU A 337 7.78 6.34 23.04
N PHE A 338 7.23 6.25 24.25
CA PHE A 338 8.00 6.28 25.49
C PHE A 338 8.74 4.95 25.74
N VAL A 339 8.01 3.84 25.68
CA VAL A 339 8.57 2.50 25.85
C VAL A 339 9.40 2.14 24.63
N GLY A 340 8.85 2.40 23.44
CA GLY A 340 9.42 2.11 22.13
C GLY A 340 10.65 2.95 21.74
N ALA A 341 10.95 4.03 22.46
CA ALA A 341 11.99 5.01 22.10
C ALA A 341 13.32 4.41 21.61
N PRO A 342 13.98 3.47 22.33
CA PRO A 342 15.26 2.92 21.89
C PRO A 342 15.14 2.15 20.58
N TRP A 343 14.09 1.34 20.42
CA TRP A 343 13.88 0.57 19.18
C TRP A 343 13.49 1.46 18.00
N ILE A 344 12.64 2.46 18.23
CA ILE A 344 12.19 3.39 17.18
C ILE A 344 13.38 4.19 16.63
N LEU A 345 14.25 4.68 17.52
CA LEU A 345 15.45 5.43 17.12
C LEU A 345 16.54 4.51 16.56
N GLY A 346 16.66 3.27 17.05
CA GLY A 346 17.60 2.28 16.55
C GLY A 346 17.43 1.95 15.05
N VAL A 347 16.23 2.12 14.51
CA VAL A 347 15.97 1.99 13.06
C VAL A 347 16.80 3.00 12.24
N PHE A 348 17.06 4.18 12.79
CA PHE A 348 17.86 5.24 12.16
C PHE A 348 19.37 5.06 12.38
N GLY A 349 19.77 4.32 13.42
CA GLY A 349 21.16 3.99 13.75
C GLY A 349 21.38 3.89 15.25
N ALA A 350 22.46 3.21 15.68
CA ALA A 350 22.78 3.05 17.09
C ALA A 350 23.03 4.41 17.79
N GLY A 351 23.76 5.33 17.15
CA GLY A 351 24.01 6.68 17.67
C GLY A 351 22.73 7.47 17.97
N TYR A 352 21.68 7.31 17.14
CA TYR A 352 20.37 7.92 17.38
C TYR A 352 19.69 7.37 18.64
N ALA A 353 19.75 6.05 18.86
CA ALA A 353 19.16 5.41 20.03
C ALA A 353 19.88 5.83 21.31
N ASP A 354 21.21 5.82 21.30
CA ASP A 354 22.02 6.13 22.47
C ASP A 354 21.88 7.59 22.90
N ALA A 355 21.95 8.53 21.96
CA ALA A 355 21.93 9.95 22.26
C ALA A 355 20.53 10.53 22.51
N ALA A 356 19.50 10.06 21.79
CA ALA A 356 18.19 10.74 21.74
C ALA A 356 17.01 9.98 22.38
N THR A 357 17.21 8.78 22.93
CA THR A 357 16.15 8.05 23.66
C THR A 357 15.51 8.88 24.79
N PRO A 358 16.27 9.56 25.67
CA PRO A 358 15.67 10.39 26.72
C PRO A 358 14.85 11.56 26.14
N LEU A 359 15.32 12.16 25.05
CA LEU A 359 14.63 13.26 24.37
C LEU A 359 13.27 12.80 23.81
N LEU A 360 13.22 11.64 23.15
CA LEU A 360 11.97 11.10 22.60
C LEU A 360 10.95 10.77 23.70
N ARG A 361 11.42 10.26 24.84
CA ARG A 361 10.57 10.02 26.02
C ARG A 361 9.95 11.30 26.56
N TRP A 362 10.71 12.39 26.63
CA TRP A 362 10.16 13.71 26.98
C TRP A 362 9.12 14.18 25.96
N PHE A 363 9.37 14.05 24.66
CA PHE A 363 8.37 14.40 23.65
C PHE A 363 7.10 13.53 23.73
N ALA A 364 7.21 12.26 24.12
CA ALA A 364 6.05 11.40 24.35
C ALA A 364 5.16 11.95 25.48
N VAL A 365 5.76 12.38 26.60
CA VAL A 365 5.04 13.06 27.69
C VAL A 365 4.43 14.37 27.20
N GLY A 366 5.21 15.14 26.44
CA GLY A 366 4.78 16.39 25.80
C GLY A 366 3.55 16.25 24.92
N ALA A 367 3.46 15.16 24.14
CA ALA A 367 2.34 14.91 23.24
C ALA A 367 1.00 14.83 24.00
N VAL A 368 1.01 14.26 25.22
CA VAL A 368 -0.18 14.20 26.09
C VAL A 368 -0.56 15.59 26.60
N LEU A 369 0.41 16.38 27.07
CA LEU A 369 0.19 17.76 27.51
C LEU A 369 -0.32 18.66 26.37
N ARG A 370 0.22 18.46 25.16
CA ARG A 370 -0.16 19.17 23.93
C ARG A 370 -1.66 19.05 23.65
N VAL A 371 -2.28 17.91 23.94
CA VAL A 371 -3.73 17.72 23.75
C VAL A 371 -4.55 18.74 24.54
N VAL A 372 -4.19 18.96 25.81
CA VAL A 372 -4.90 19.91 26.68
C VAL A 372 -4.71 21.33 26.17
N MET A 373 -3.46 21.70 25.86
CA MET A 373 -3.10 23.02 25.34
C MET A 373 -3.83 23.32 24.03
N GLU A 374 -3.74 22.45 23.02
CA GLU A 374 -4.33 22.68 21.69
C GLU A 374 -5.86 22.72 21.73
N THR A 375 -6.47 21.92 22.62
CA THR A 375 -7.92 21.98 22.82
C THR A 375 -8.33 23.33 23.41
N TYR A 376 -7.60 23.82 24.41
CA TYR A 376 -7.90 25.13 25.00
C TYR A 376 -7.64 26.28 24.02
N PHE A 377 -6.57 26.22 23.23
CA PHE A 377 -6.30 27.19 22.17
C PHE A 377 -7.43 27.18 21.13
N ALA A 378 -7.95 26.01 20.78
CA ALA A 378 -9.11 25.90 19.89
C ALA A 378 -10.37 26.53 20.47
N VAL A 379 -10.62 26.39 21.78
CA VAL A 379 -11.72 27.07 22.48
C VAL A 379 -11.54 28.59 22.43
N LEU A 380 -10.34 29.11 22.71
CA LEU A 380 -10.06 30.55 22.63
C LEU A 380 -10.26 31.09 21.22
N ARG A 381 -9.84 30.34 20.19
CA ARG A 381 -10.08 30.70 18.78
C ARG A 381 -11.56 30.67 18.42
N ALA A 382 -12.31 29.67 18.88
CA ALA A 382 -13.76 29.58 18.65
C ALA A 382 -14.54 30.73 19.32
N GLN A 383 -14.07 31.21 20.47
CA GLN A 383 -14.63 32.35 21.21
C GLN A 383 -14.10 33.72 20.74
N SER A 384 -13.27 33.76 19.70
CA SER A 384 -12.62 34.98 19.19
C SER A 384 -11.78 35.75 20.24
N ARG A 385 -11.25 35.06 21.26
CA ARG A 385 -10.40 35.64 22.32
C ARG A 385 -8.92 35.62 21.93
N THR A 386 -8.58 36.35 20.87
CA THR A 386 -7.23 36.35 20.25
C THR A 386 -6.13 36.88 21.17
N ALA A 387 -6.41 37.88 22.01
CA ALA A 387 -5.43 38.45 22.95
C ALA A 387 -4.96 37.43 24.00
N GLY A 388 -5.88 36.64 24.56
CA GLY A 388 -5.54 35.60 25.54
C GLY A 388 -4.74 34.45 24.92
N LEU A 389 -5.00 34.13 23.65
CA LEU A 389 -4.21 33.16 22.90
C LEU A 389 -2.79 33.67 22.64
N ALA A 390 -2.65 34.91 22.17
CA ALA A 390 -1.36 35.53 21.90
C ALA A 390 -0.49 35.62 23.17
N TRP A 391 -1.09 35.93 24.33
CA TRP A 391 -0.38 35.95 25.61
C TRP A 391 0.16 34.56 25.99
N LEU A 392 -0.65 33.50 25.87
CA LEU A 392 -0.21 32.13 26.18
C LEU A 392 0.86 31.63 25.21
N GLN A 393 0.77 31.98 23.92
CA GLN A 393 1.80 31.68 22.93
C GLN A 393 3.09 32.45 23.19
N GLY A 394 2.99 33.73 23.61
CA GLY A 394 4.13 34.54 24.01
C GLY A 394 4.83 33.98 25.26
N LEU A 395 4.07 33.62 26.29
CA LEU A 395 4.60 32.97 27.48
C LEU A 395 5.28 31.64 27.14
N LEU A 396 4.66 30.80 26.32
CA LEU A 396 5.26 29.55 25.86
C LEU A 396 6.58 29.80 25.12
N CYS A 397 6.62 30.79 24.22
CA CYS A 397 7.82 31.14 23.47
C CYS A 397 8.96 31.57 24.38
N VAL A 398 8.70 32.49 25.31
CA VAL A 398 9.71 32.97 26.27
C VAL A 398 10.23 31.82 27.14
N LEU A 399 9.35 30.98 27.67
CA LEU A 399 9.74 29.84 28.51
C LEU A 399 10.57 28.82 27.75
N VAL A 400 10.14 28.41 26.54
CA VAL A 400 10.85 27.41 25.74
C VAL A 400 12.23 27.94 25.36
N LEU A 401 12.34 29.18 24.89
CA LEU A 401 13.62 29.77 24.50
C LEU A 401 14.55 29.94 25.70
N ALA A 402 14.08 30.53 26.81
CA ALA A 402 14.90 30.75 27.99
C ALA A 402 15.37 29.44 28.63
N LEU A 403 14.48 28.44 28.76
CA LEU A 403 14.84 27.14 29.30
C LEU A 403 15.73 26.33 28.35
N THR A 404 15.56 26.46 27.03
CA THR A 404 16.46 25.78 26.07
C THR A 404 17.87 26.36 26.18
N LEU A 405 18.02 27.68 26.22
CA LEU A 405 19.32 28.34 26.41
C LEU A 405 19.97 27.99 27.75
N LEU A 406 19.16 27.76 28.79
CA LEU A 406 19.65 27.41 30.12
C LEU A 406 20.02 25.92 30.26
N LEU A 407 19.18 25.01 29.77
CA LEU A 407 19.30 23.57 30.04
C LEU A 407 20.11 22.83 28.99
N LEU A 408 20.12 23.29 27.73
CA LEU A 408 20.86 22.63 26.65
C LEU A 408 22.36 22.50 26.97
N PRO A 409 23.08 23.54 27.46
CA PRO A 409 24.51 23.41 27.79
C PRO A 409 24.79 22.49 28.98
N ARG A 410 23.79 22.22 29.85
CA ARG A 410 23.96 21.45 31.09
C ARG A 410 23.54 19.99 30.97
N MET A 411 22.54 19.70 30.13
CA MET A 411 21.90 18.38 30.03
C MET A 411 21.93 17.81 28.61
N GLY A 412 22.64 18.46 27.68
CA GLY A 412 22.68 18.08 26.26
C GLY A 412 21.28 18.08 25.64
N LEU A 413 21.05 17.16 24.69
CA LEU A 413 19.78 17.04 23.97
C LEU A 413 18.57 16.83 24.91
N THR A 414 18.77 16.12 26.02
CA THR A 414 17.72 15.92 27.04
C THR A 414 17.25 17.26 27.61
N GLY A 415 18.15 18.23 27.78
CA GLY A 415 17.84 19.58 28.25
C GLY A 415 16.83 20.31 27.36
N ALA A 416 16.91 20.13 26.03
CA ALA A 416 15.91 20.68 25.10
C ALA A 416 14.53 20.05 25.30
N GLY A 417 14.48 18.73 25.52
CA GLY A 417 13.24 18.02 25.85
C GLY A 417 12.62 18.53 27.15
N VAL A 418 13.40 18.61 28.22
CA VAL A 418 12.94 19.13 29.52
C VAL A 418 12.45 20.58 29.37
N ALA A 419 13.18 21.43 28.65
CA ALA A 419 12.79 22.82 28.41
C ALA A 419 11.41 22.93 27.75
N GLU A 420 11.17 22.16 26.69
CA GLU A 420 9.87 22.18 26.00
C GLU A 420 8.75 21.63 26.89
N ILE A 421 8.97 20.51 27.60
CA ILE A 421 7.92 19.88 28.40
C ILE A 421 7.58 20.67 29.66
N CYS A 422 8.57 21.22 30.35
CA CYS A 422 8.34 22.11 31.50
C CYS A 422 7.55 23.35 31.08
N SER A 423 7.89 23.94 29.93
CA SER A 423 7.14 25.08 29.38
C SER A 423 5.69 24.71 29.06
N LEU A 424 5.47 23.55 28.41
CA LEU A 424 4.12 23.03 28.15
C LEU A 424 3.36 22.75 29.45
N ALA A 425 4.01 22.19 30.46
CA ALA A 425 3.39 21.91 31.75
C ALA A 425 2.90 23.19 32.44
N VAL A 426 3.67 24.27 32.39
CA VAL A 426 3.24 25.60 32.90
C VAL A 426 2.01 26.11 32.15
N ILE A 427 2.01 26.05 30.81
CA ILE A 427 0.85 26.47 30.01
C ILE A 427 -0.37 25.59 30.32
N VAL A 428 -0.19 24.28 30.46
CA VAL A 428 -1.26 23.34 30.81
C VAL A 428 -1.78 23.58 32.22
N ALA A 429 -0.94 23.93 33.19
CA ALA A 429 -1.37 24.29 34.55
C ALA A 429 -2.30 25.52 34.54
N VAL A 430 -2.08 26.48 33.63
CA VAL A 430 -2.96 27.64 33.43
C VAL A 430 -4.21 27.28 32.60
N ALA A 431 -4.06 26.45 31.57
CA ALA A 431 -5.11 26.10 30.62
C ALA A 431 -6.12 25.09 31.19
N ALA A 432 -5.67 24.09 31.95
CA ALA A 432 -6.50 22.97 32.41
C ALA A 432 -7.66 23.41 33.33
N PRO A 433 -7.48 24.29 34.34
CA PRO A 433 -8.58 24.78 35.17
C PRO A 433 -9.62 25.55 34.36
N ARG A 434 -9.17 26.39 33.41
CA ARG A 434 -10.05 27.18 32.53
C ARG A 434 -10.78 26.31 31.53
N LEU A 435 -10.10 25.32 30.96
CA LEU A 435 -10.71 24.32 30.10
C LEU A 435 -11.74 23.47 30.86
N TRP A 436 -11.46 23.18 32.13
CA TRP A 436 -12.39 22.47 33.00
C TRP A 436 -13.67 23.28 33.31
N GLN A 437 -13.55 24.59 33.51
CA GLN A 437 -14.70 25.50 33.62
C GLN A 437 -15.56 25.49 32.35
N VAL A 438 -14.94 25.45 31.16
CA VAL A 438 -15.66 25.38 29.87
C VAL A 438 -16.43 24.07 29.69
N ILE A 439 -15.93 22.95 30.22
CA ILE A 439 -16.60 21.65 30.10
C ILE A 439 -17.56 21.34 31.25
N ARG A 440 -17.52 22.07 32.37
CA ARG A 440 -18.45 21.86 33.50
C ARG A 440 -19.89 22.12 33.04
N PRO A 441 -20.86 21.27 33.42
CA PRO A 441 -22.27 21.57 33.19
C PRO A 441 -22.67 22.77 34.04
N GLY A 442 -22.91 23.92 33.41
CA GLY A 442 -23.57 25.06 34.06
C GLY A 442 -25.08 24.79 34.18
N PRO A 443 -25.78 25.39 35.15
CA PRO A 443 -27.24 25.44 35.13
C PRO A 443 -27.65 26.09 33.81
N VAL A 444 -28.69 25.54 33.17
CA VAL A 444 -29.25 26.09 31.94
C VAL A 444 -29.92 27.42 32.32
N THR A 445 -29.15 28.50 32.36
CA THR A 445 -29.70 29.85 32.29
C THR A 445 -30.05 30.11 30.84
N ALA A 446 -31.34 30.30 30.59
CA ALA A 446 -31.85 30.86 29.36
C ALA A 446 -30.98 32.07 28.99
N ALA A 447 -30.59 32.17 27.72
CA ALA A 447 -29.95 33.36 27.21
C ALA A 447 -30.88 34.57 27.48
N PRO A 448 -30.33 35.77 27.75
CA PRO A 448 -31.14 36.97 27.73
C PRO A 448 -31.62 37.18 26.30
N ASP A 449 -32.92 37.01 26.09
CA ASP A 449 -33.61 37.47 24.89
C ASP A 449 -33.48 38.99 24.84
N GLY A 450 -32.54 39.46 24.01
CA GLY A 450 -32.58 40.80 23.47
C GLY A 450 -33.49 40.80 22.25
N ASP A 451 -34.80 40.75 22.47
CA ASP A 451 -35.78 41.10 21.45
C ASP A 451 -36.60 42.28 21.96
N LEU A 452 -36.46 43.39 21.24
CA LEU A 452 -37.19 44.63 21.46
C LEU A 452 -38.55 44.51 20.80
N ALA A 453 -39.59 44.86 21.55
CA ALA A 453 -40.96 45.16 21.12
C ALA A 453 -41.76 43.93 20.62
N ASP A 454 -42.62 43.34 21.45
CA ASP A 454 -43.94 43.87 21.83
C ASP A 454 -44.87 43.99 20.61
N LEU A 455 -45.86 43.10 20.55
CA LEU A 455 -47.25 43.41 20.20
C LEU A 455 -48.11 42.15 20.42
N GLY A 456 -48.83 42.13 21.54
CA GLY A 456 -50.28 41.90 21.47
C GLY A 456 -50.82 40.53 21.91
N SER A 457 -51.39 40.54 23.13
CA SER A 457 -52.59 39.80 23.59
C SER A 457 -52.52 38.28 23.68
N ARG A 458 -52.40 37.70 24.88
CA ARG A 458 -53.45 37.39 25.89
C ARG A 458 -54.30 36.15 25.57
N GLU A 459 -54.12 35.15 26.45
CA GLU A 459 -55.12 34.24 27.05
C GLU A 459 -56.19 33.58 26.17
N ALA A 460 -56.22 32.24 26.16
CA ALA A 460 -57.22 31.49 26.92
C ALA A 460 -56.99 29.97 26.83
N THR A 461 -57.28 29.31 27.94
CA THR A 461 -57.18 27.87 28.17
C THR A 461 -58.54 27.19 27.99
N ARG A 462 -58.50 25.91 27.57
CA ARG A 462 -59.54 24.83 27.65
C ARG A 462 -60.63 24.81 26.55
N PRO A 463 -61.40 23.70 26.41
CA PRO A 463 -60.99 22.33 26.06
C PRO A 463 -61.83 21.76 24.88
N ALA A 464 -61.52 20.55 24.39
CA ALA A 464 -62.42 19.77 23.50
C ALA A 464 -63.73 19.40 24.23
N PRO A 465 -64.90 19.12 23.58
CA PRO A 465 -65.07 17.95 22.68
C PRO A 465 -66.16 18.01 21.56
N SER A 466 -66.16 16.97 20.69
CA SER A 466 -67.23 16.47 19.78
C SER A 466 -67.73 17.41 18.66
N TRP A 467 -67.88 17.02 17.39
CA TRP A 467 -68.78 16.00 16.79
C TRP A 467 -68.16 15.48 15.45
N VAL A 468 -68.03 14.17 15.22
CA VAL A 468 -68.94 13.24 14.51
C VAL A 468 -69.03 13.39 12.97
N LYS A 469 -68.77 12.24 12.31
CA LYS A 469 -69.13 11.75 10.95
C LYS A 469 -68.28 12.14 9.75
N GLY A 470 -67.73 11.09 9.13
CA GLY A 470 -67.06 11.10 7.83
C GLY A 470 -66.32 9.79 7.59
N THR A 471 -67.04 8.66 7.62
CA THR A 471 -66.58 7.39 7.04
C THR A 471 -66.51 7.57 5.53
N GLU A 472 -65.31 7.84 5.01
CA GLU A 472 -65.03 7.69 3.58
C GLU A 472 -64.41 6.32 3.30
N ALA A 473 -64.99 5.71 2.28
CA ALA A 473 -64.71 4.38 1.79
C ALA A 473 -63.23 4.21 1.43
N VAL A 474 -62.67 3.09 1.88
CA VAL A 474 -61.47 2.51 1.29
C VAL A 474 -61.91 1.90 -0.04
N ASP A 475 -61.49 2.51 -1.15
CA ASP A 475 -61.58 1.87 -2.46
C ASP A 475 -60.84 0.51 -2.41
N PRO A 476 -61.47 -0.58 -2.88
CA PRO A 476 -60.78 -1.85 -2.99
C PRO A 476 -59.67 -1.73 -4.03
N ALA A 477 -58.48 -2.23 -3.67
CA ALA A 477 -57.40 -2.45 -4.61
C ALA A 477 -57.92 -3.21 -5.85
N PRO A 478 -57.43 -2.89 -7.07
CA PRO A 478 -57.83 -3.62 -8.26
C PRO A 478 -57.50 -5.11 -8.09
N PRO A 479 -58.31 -6.03 -8.66
CA PRO A 479 -58.09 -7.46 -8.51
C PRO A 479 -56.68 -7.80 -9.01
N GLU A 480 -55.96 -8.61 -8.23
CA GLU A 480 -54.79 -9.34 -8.74
C GLU A 480 -55.22 -10.11 -9.97
N GLU A 481 -54.80 -9.62 -11.13
CA GLU A 481 -54.86 -10.33 -12.38
C GLU A 481 -53.99 -11.59 -12.21
N LYS A 482 -54.64 -12.73 -11.97
CA LYS A 482 -54.01 -14.05 -12.10
C LYS A 482 -53.40 -14.10 -13.49
N GLN A 483 -52.09 -13.93 -13.57
CA GLN A 483 -51.32 -14.21 -14.78
C GLN A 483 -51.69 -15.63 -15.23
N ALA A 484 -52.35 -15.71 -16.39
CA ALA A 484 -52.55 -16.95 -17.10
C ALA A 484 -51.18 -17.66 -17.24
N PRO A 485 -51.14 -19.00 -17.28
CA PRO A 485 -49.90 -19.73 -17.49
C PRO A 485 -49.24 -19.21 -18.76
N ALA A 486 -48.03 -18.67 -18.64
CA ALA A 486 -47.26 -18.21 -19.79
C ALA A 486 -47.12 -19.37 -20.78
N GLU A 487 -47.53 -19.15 -22.04
CA GLU A 487 -47.22 -20.06 -23.14
C GLU A 487 -45.72 -20.44 -23.09
N PRO A 488 -45.38 -21.71 -23.32
CA PRO A 488 -43.98 -22.12 -23.39
C PRO A 488 -43.29 -21.25 -24.46
N PRO A 489 -42.10 -20.67 -24.16
CA PRO A 489 -41.41 -19.83 -25.12
C PRO A 489 -41.17 -20.63 -26.40
N PRO A 490 -41.33 -20.03 -27.60
CA PRO A 490 -41.12 -20.74 -28.85
C PRO A 490 -39.72 -21.38 -28.84
N PRO A 491 -39.55 -22.59 -29.41
CA PRO A 491 -38.27 -23.26 -29.43
C PRO A 491 -37.22 -22.32 -30.01
N ARG A 492 -36.16 -22.06 -29.24
CA ARG A 492 -35.08 -21.15 -29.63
C ARG A 492 -34.60 -21.57 -31.02
N PRO A 493 -34.62 -20.69 -32.04
CA PRO A 493 -34.11 -21.06 -33.35
C PRO A 493 -32.65 -21.49 -33.19
N ARG A 494 -32.33 -22.69 -33.71
CA ARG A 494 -30.94 -23.17 -33.82
C ARG A 494 -30.15 -22.06 -34.50
N ARG A 495 -29.25 -21.42 -33.76
CA ARG A 495 -28.46 -20.28 -34.24
C ARG A 495 -27.55 -20.77 -35.36
N SER A 496 -27.91 -20.50 -36.61
CA SER A 496 -26.98 -20.63 -37.72
C SER A 496 -25.78 -19.71 -37.49
N PRO A 497 -24.54 -20.17 -37.74
CA PRO A 497 -23.35 -19.36 -37.53
C PRO A 497 -23.38 -18.13 -38.43
N THR A 498 -23.28 -16.94 -37.84
CA THR A 498 -23.14 -15.69 -38.63
C THR A 498 -21.83 -15.74 -39.42
N ARG A 499 -21.81 -15.25 -40.67
CA ARG A 499 -20.60 -15.21 -41.52
C ARG A 499 -19.38 -14.61 -40.81
N THR A 500 -19.58 -13.53 -40.04
CA THR A 500 -18.53 -12.90 -39.23
C THR A 500 -18.01 -13.81 -38.12
N GLY A 501 -18.89 -14.57 -37.45
CA GLY A 501 -18.49 -15.55 -36.45
C GLY A 501 -17.68 -16.70 -37.05
N LEU A 502 -18.04 -17.16 -38.24
CA LEU A 502 -17.29 -18.20 -38.96
C LEU A 502 -15.90 -17.71 -39.37
N VAL A 503 -15.78 -16.51 -39.94
CA VAL A 503 -14.48 -15.91 -40.29
C VAL A 503 -13.58 -15.75 -39.06
N LEU A 504 -14.10 -15.22 -37.95
CA LEU A 504 -13.31 -15.08 -36.71
C LEU A 504 -12.96 -16.44 -36.09
N GLY A 505 -13.82 -17.45 -36.24
CA GLY A 505 -13.53 -18.83 -35.84
C GLY A 505 -12.40 -19.46 -36.67
N CYS A 506 -12.42 -19.27 -37.99
CA CYS A 506 -11.32 -19.70 -38.87
C CYS A 506 -10.02 -18.97 -38.53
N LEU A 507 -10.06 -17.66 -38.27
CA LEU A 507 -8.87 -16.90 -37.84
C LEU A 507 -8.34 -17.36 -36.49
N LEU A 508 -9.21 -17.73 -35.55
CA LEU A 508 -8.80 -18.34 -34.27
C LEU A 508 -8.09 -19.68 -34.52
N LEU A 509 -8.64 -20.53 -35.38
CA LEU A 509 -8.02 -21.80 -35.74
C LEU A 509 -6.66 -21.58 -36.43
N SER A 510 -6.57 -20.63 -37.37
CA SER A 510 -5.30 -20.25 -37.99
C SER A 510 -4.29 -19.74 -36.97
N ALA A 511 -4.72 -18.93 -35.99
CA ALA A 511 -3.85 -18.43 -34.93
C ALA A 511 -3.27 -19.58 -34.09
N LEU A 512 -4.10 -20.56 -33.74
CA LEU A 512 -3.70 -21.76 -33.00
C LEU A 512 -2.76 -22.66 -33.82
N LEU A 513 -3.04 -22.87 -35.10
CA LEU A 513 -2.17 -23.64 -35.99
C LEU A 513 -0.80 -22.98 -36.16
N LEU A 514 -0.79 -21.65 -36.39
CA LEU A 514 0.44 -20.87 -36.48
C LEU A 514 1.22 -20.88 -35.17
N TYR A 515 0.53 -20.90 -34.03
CA TYR A 515 1.16 -20.96 -32.72
C TYR A 515 1.78 -22.33 -32.42
N TRP A 516 0.96 -23.38 -32.45
CA TRP A 516 1.31 -24.69 -31.91
C TRP A 516 2.04 -25.61 -32.88
N VAL A 517 1.71 -25.60 -34.18
CA VAL A 517 2.35 -26.54 -35.14
C VAL A 517 3.87 -26.34 -35.23
N PRO A 518 4.40 -25.11 -35.29
CA PRO A 518 5.84 -24.88 -35.24
C PRO A 518 6.43 -25.13 -33.85
N ALA A 519 5.74 -24.77 -32.78
CA ALA A 519 6.21 -24.95 -31.41
C ALA A 519 6.38 -26.44 -31.05
N LEU A 520 5.47 -27.30 -31.49
CA LEU A 520 5.53 -28.76 -31.30
C LEU A 520 6.70 -29.44 -32.03
N ARG A 521 7.40 -28.73 -32.92
CA ARG A 521 8.58 -29.24 -33.62
C ARG A 521 9.89 -28.85 -32.95
N LEU A 522 9.84 -28.04 -31.88
CA LEU A 522 11.02 -27.71 -31.11
C LEU A 522 11.52 -28.95 -30.38
N THR A 523 12.83 -29.16 -30.45
CA THR A 523 13.54 -30.23 -29.74
C THR A 523 14.34 -29.66 -28.58
N ASP A 524 14.78 -30.51 -27.65
CA ASP A 524 15.64 -30.09 -26.54
C ASP A 524 16.91 -29.37 -27.03
N ALA A 525 17.50 -29.81 -28.16
CA ALA A 525 18.65 -29.17 -28.78
C ALA A 525 18.36 -27.76 -29.31
N ASP A 526 17.11 -27.48 -29.74
CA ASP A 526 16.70 -26.13 -30.13
C ASP A 526 16.61 -25.22 -28.90
N LEU A 527 16.10 -25.75 -27.78
CA LEU A 527 15.96 -25.06 -26.52
C LEU A 527 17.32 -24.76 -25.85
N ASP A 528 18.34 -25.60 -26.07
CA ASP A 528 19.70 -25.34 -25.57
C ASP A 528 20.36 -24.12 -26.21
N ARG A 529 19.81 -23.62 -27.32
CA ARG A 529 20.27 -22.37 -27.97
C ARG A 529 19.60 -21.12 -27.42
N MET A 530 18.81 -21.22 -26.35
CA MET A 530 18.19 -20.05 -25.71
C MET A 530 19.24 -19.03 -25.25
N GLY A 531 19.11 -17.79 -25.73
CA GLY A 531 19.93 -16.67 -25.26
C GLY A 531 19.36 -16.02 -24.00
N GLY A 532 19.95 -14.90 -23.55
CA GLY A 532 19.51 -14.17 -22.35
C GLY A 532 18.13 -13.50 -22.42
N LEU A 533 17.42 -13.59 -23.56
CA LEU A 533 15.99 -13.23 -23.66
C LEU A 533 15.07 -14.42 -23.32
N GLY A 534 15.65 -15.60 -23.09
CA GLY A 534 14.97 -16.86 -22.81
C GLY A 534 14.16 -17.38 -23.98
N LEU A 535 13.02 -18.01 -23.70
CA LEU A 535 12.29 -18.82 -24.69
C LEU A 535 11.92 -18.05 -25.98
N VAL A 536 11.63 -16.75 -25.87
CA VAL A 536 11.29 -15.91 -27.05
C VAL A 536 12.42 -15.87 -28.10
N SER A 537 13.67 -16.14 -27.71
CA SER A 537 14.82 -16.15 -28.63
C SER A 537 14.85 -17.34 -29.59
N VAL A 538 14.18 -18.44 -29.23
CA VAL A 538 14.17 -19.69 -30.02
C VAL A 538 12.79 -20.00 -30.62
N LEU A 539 11.74 -19.28 -30.19
CA LEU A 539 10.39 -19.47 -30.74
C LEU A 539 10.34 -19.10 -32.23
N PRO A 540 9.74 -19.95 -33.09
CA PRO A 540 9.55 -19.64 -34.50
C PRO A 540 8.77 -18.34 -34.70
N LEU A 541 9.16 -17.54 -35.71
CA LEU A 541 8.44 -16.30 -36.06
C LEU A 541 6.96 -16.55 -36.37
N THR A 542 6.63 -17.74 -36.89
CA THR A 542 5.26 -18.20 -37.13
C THR A 542 4.48 -18.36 -35.82
N THR A 543 5.10 -18.86 -34.76
CA THR A 543 4.51 -18.94 -33.42
C THR A 543 4.22 -17.55 -32.86
N LEU A 544 5.14 -16.61 -33.02
CA LEU A 544 4.94 -15.20 -32.61
C LEU A 544 3.82 -14.52 -33.43
N ALA A 545 3.72 -14.81 -34.73
CA ALA A 545 2.63 -14.34 -35.58
C ALA A 545 1.28 -14.94 -35.14
N GLY A 546 1.26 -16.22 -34.74
CA GLY A 546 0.09 -16.86 -34.14
C GLY A 546 -0.36 -16.16 -32.85
N ALA A 547 0.58 -15.79 -31.98
CA ALA A 547 0.31 -15.04 -30.75
C ALA A 547 -0.30 -13.66 -31.03
N ALA A 548 0.27 -12.91 -31.99
CA ALA A 548 -0.27 -11.61 -32.42
C ALA A 548 -1.66 -11.75 -33.05
N LEU A 549 -1.91 -12.83 -33.80
CA LEU A 549 -3.21 -13.11 -34.40
C LEU A 549 -4.26 -13.48 -33.33
N LEU A 550 -3.91 -14.22 -32.27
CA LEU A 550 -4.81 -14.47 -31.12
C LEU A 550 -5.30 -13.17 -30.49
N VAL A 551 -4.38 -12.22 -30.24
CA VAL A 551 -4.71 -10.88 -29.74
C VAL A 551 -5.63 -10.13 -30.71
N THR A 552 -5.32 -10.21 -32.00
CA THR A 552 -6.10 -9.56 -33.06
C THR A 552 -7.53 -10.10 -33.13
N VAL A 553 -7.71 -11.41 -33.02
CA VAL A 553 -9.04 -12.06 -32.98
C VAL A 553 -9.82 -11.60 -31.76
N PHE A 554 -9.21 -11.56 -30.56
CA PHE A 554 -9.88 -11.09 -29.35
C PHE A 554 -10.32 -9.61 -29.48
N ALA A 555 -9.44 -8.73 -29.96
CA ALA A 555 -9.77 -7.33 -30.18
C ALA A 555 -10.86 -7.14 -31.24
N ALA A 556 -10.86 -7.95 -32.32
CA ALA A 556 -11.91 -7.95 -33.33
C ALA A 556 -13.27 -8.38 -32.76
N LEU A 557 -13.29 -9.40 -31.89
CA LEU A 557 -14.51 -9.82 -31.18
C LEU A 557 -15.09 -8.69 -30.31
N LEU A 558 -14.26 -7.85 -29.70
CA LEU A 558 -14.71 -6.67 -28.95
C LEU A 558 -15.31 -5.57 -29.84
N ARG A 559 -15.04 -5.54 -31.15
CA ARG A 559 -15.66 -4.58 -32.10
C ARG A 559 -17.08 -4.95 -32.48
N LEU A 560 -17.47 -6.23 -32.36
CA LEU A 560 -18.81 -6.70 -32.73
C LEU A 560 -19.90 -5.94 -31.98
N ARG A 561 -21.05 -5.70 -32.62
CA ARG A 561 -22.19 -5.00 -32.01
C ARG A 561 -22.79 -5.78 -30.82
N ARG A 562 -22.81 -7.11 -30.94
CA ARG A 562 -23.34 -8.05 -29.94
C ARG A 562 -22.22 -8.94 -29.39
N GLU A 563 -22.41 -9.39 -28.16
CA GLU A 563 -21.48 -10.27 -27.46
C GLU A 563 -21.50 -11.69 -28.06
N HIS A 564 -20.35 -12.19 -28.52
CA HIS A 564 -20.19 -13.55 -29.02
C HIS A 564 -19.49 -14.44 -27.98
N ARG A 565 -20.20 -14.76 -26.89
CA ARG A 565 -19.66 -15.38 -25.67
C ARG A 565 -18.76 -16.60 -25.91
N THR A 566 -19.20 -17.53 -26.78
CA THR A 566 -18.45 -18.77 -27.03
C THR A 566 -17.08 -18.49 -27.63
N LEU A 567 -16.99 -17.68 -28.69
CA LEU A 567 -15.71 -17.33 -29.32
C LEU A 567 -14.83 -16.51 -28.37
N LEU A 568 -15.39 -15.56 -27.61
CA LEU A 568 -14.62 -14.81 -26.60
C LEU A 568 -14.02 -15.73 -25.54
N LEU A 569 -14.80 -16.71 -25.06
CA LEU A 569 -14.33 -17.70 -24.10
C LEU A 569 -13.25 -18.59 -24.70
N LEU A 570 -13.47 -19.13 -25.91
CA LEU A 570 -12.51 -19.97 -26.60
C LEU A 570 -11.21 -19.23 -26.87
N THR A 571 -11.26 -17.98 -27.35
CA THR A 571 -10.05 -17.16 -27.58
C THR A 571 -9.35 -16.81 -26.26
N LEU A 572 -10.08 -16.53 -25.18
CA LEU A 572 -9.49 -16.29 -23.85
C LEU A 572 -8.78 -17.54 -23.32
N VAL A 573 -9.44 -18.70 -23.36
CA VAL A 573 -8.87 -19.99 -22.92
C VAL A 573 -7.67 -20.34 -23.79
N ALA A 574 -7.77 -20.18 -25.12
CA ALA A 574 -6.65 -20.34 -26.04
C ALA A 574 -5.48 -19.40 -25.71
N THR A 575 -5.75 -18.16 -25.31
CA THR A 575 -4.71 -17.21 -24.89
C THR A 575 -4.00 -17.72 -23.63
N VAL A 576 -4.74 -18.09 -22.58
CA VAL A 576 -4.17 -18.61 -21.33
C VAL A 576 -3.38 -19.89 -21.57
N PHE A 577 -3.96 -20.82 -22.34
CA PHE A 577 -3.32 -22.09 -22.68
C PHE A 577 -2.02 -21.84 -23.46
N SER A 578 -2.03 -21.00 -24.48
CA SER A 578 -0.83 -20.66 -25.25
C SER A 578 0.26 -19.99 -24.37
N LEU A 579 -0.13 -19.15 -23.42
CA LEU A 579 0.82 -18.44 -22.56
C LEU A 579 1.42 -19.27 -21.42
N HIS A 580 0.72 -20.30 -20.92
CA HIS A 580 1.15 -21.03 -19.71
C HIS A 580 1.43 -22.51 -19.96
N ALA A 581 0.89 -23.11 -21.02
CA ALA A 581 1.11 -24.51 -21.37
C ALA A 581 2.33 -24.75 -22.25
N LEU A 582 2.91 -23.68 -22.81
CA LEU A 582 4.00 -23.79 -23.78
C LEU A 582 5.19 -24.63 -23.24
N PRO A 583 5.78 -24.32 -22.07
CA PRO A 583 6.82 -25.16 -21.46
C PRO A 583 6.40 -26.62 -21.22
N ALA A 584 5.18 -26.84 -20.71
CA ALA A 584 4.66 -28.18 -20.43
C ALA A 584 4.59 -29.07 -21.69
N VAL A 585 4.55 -28.46 -22.87
CA VAL A 585 4.46 -29.14 -24.17
C VAL A 585 5.84 -29.32 -24.83
N ILE A 586 6.74 -28.35 -24.69
CA ILE A 586 8.01 -28.33 -25.42
C ILE A 586 9.20 -28.83 -24.59
N GLU A 587 9.11 -28.82 -23.25
CA GLU A 587 10.18 -29.26 -22.37
C GLU A 587 9.99 -30.71 -21.93
N SER A 588 11.08 -31.47 -21.90
CA SER A 588 11.08 -32.89 -21.58
C SER A 588 10.87 -33.20 -20.09
N ALA A 589 11.18 -32.27 -19.18
CA ALA A 589 10.96 -32.41 -17.74
C ALA A 589 10.08 -31.28 -17.18
N PRO A 590 9.37 -31.51 -16.07
CA PRO A 590 8.65 -30.44 -15.39
C PRO A 590 9.57 -29.30 -14.95
N ARG A 591 9.14 -28.09 -15.28
CA ARG A 591 9.85 -26.86 -14.92
C ARG A 591 9.56 -26.37 -13.51
N PHE A 592 10.42 -25.43 -13.10
CA PHE A 592 10.61 -24.87 -11.77
C PHE A 592 11.35 -25.82 -10.80
N PRO A 593 12.67 -25.58 -10.58
CA PRO A 593 13.46 -26.21 -9.51
C PRO A 593 12.72 -26.34 -8.17
N THR A 594 12.09 -25.26 -7.70
CA THR A 594 11.37 -25.25 -6.42
C THR A 594 10.13 -26.16 -6.38
N ALA A 595 9.53 -26.48 -7.53
CA ALA A 595 8.40 -27.41 -7.59
C ALA A 595 8.83 -28.85 -7.26
N TRP A 596 10.06 -29.22 -7.60
CA TRP A 596 10.64 -30.53 -7.23
C TRP A 596 10.80 -30.66 -5.73
N GLN A 597 11.27 -29.61 -5.05
CA GLN A 597 11.41 -29.63 -3.60
C GLN A 597 10.06 -29.85 -2.89
N HIS A 598 8.97 -29.30 -3.44
CA HIS A 598 7.63 -29.55 -2.90
C HIS A 598 7.20 -31.02 -3.04
N LEU A 599 7.77 -31.79 -3.98
CA LEU A 599 7.53 -33.24 -4.03
C LEU A 599 8.16 -33.94 -2.84
N GLY A 600 9.34 -33.54 -2.38
CA GLY A 600 9.95 -34.10 -1.17
C GLY A 600 9.09 -33.87 0.06
N PHE A 601 8.38 -32.74 0.12
CA PHE A 601 7.46 -32.44 1.22
C PHE A 601 6.26 -33.39 1.21
N LEU A 602 5.75 -33.72 0.03
CA LEU A 602 4.69 -34.71 -0.12
C LEU A 602 5.18 -36.12 0.20
N ASP A 603 6.37 -36.50 -0.30
CA ASP A 603 7.02 -37.78 -0.02
C ASP A 603 7.19 -38.01 1.48
N TYR A 604 7.73 -37.03 2.20
CA TYR A 604 7.92 -37.14 3.65
C TYR A 604 6.59 -37.27 4.40
N ILE A 605 5.56 -36.49 4.04
CA ILE A 605 4.23 -36.59 4.65
C ILE A 605 3.60 -37.96 4.36
N ASP A 606 3.73 -38.47 3.13
CA ASP A 606 3.17 -39.76 2.73
C ASP A 606 3.83 -40.92 3.49
N ARG A 607 5.17 -40.89 3.64
CA ARG A 607 5.92 -41.91 4.39
C ARG A 607 5.70 -41.86 5.90
N THR A 608 5.68 -40.67 6.50
CA THR A 608 5.73 -40.49 7.96
C THR A 608 4.42 -40.06 8.60
N GLY A 609 3.49 -39.53 7.81
CA GLY A 609 2.26 -38.91 8.31
C GLY A 609 2.47 -37.58 9.05
N SER A 610 3.66 -36.98 8.99
CA SER A 610 3.99 -35.78 9.77
C SER A 610 4.87 -34.77 9.02
N THR A 611 5.17 -33.66 9.70
CA THR A 611 5.93 -32.51 9.21
C THR A 611 7.21 -32.33 10.01
N VAL A 612 8.26 -31.75 9.45
CA VAL A 612 9.49 -31.43 10.22
C VAL A 612 9.89 -29.96 10.08
N PRO A 613 9.44 -29.09 11.01
CA PRO A 613 9.65 -27.65 10.91
C PRO A 613 11.10 -27.19 10.82
N ASP A 614 12.03 -27.94 11.40
CA ASP A 614 13.46 -27.55 11.47
C ASP A 614 14.19 -27.70 10.13
N LEU A 615 13.67 -28.52 9.20
CA LEU A 615 14.25 -28.70 7.87
C LEU A 615 13.95 -27.54 6.91
N ASP A 616 12.76 -26.94 6.99
CA ASP A 616 12.35 -25.85 6.11
C ASP A 616 11.21 -25.03 6.72
N ALA A 617 11.34 -23.70 6.65
CA ALA A 617 10.35 -22.75 7.15
C ALA A 617 8.90 -23.03 6.70
N ARG A 618 8.70 -23.53 5.47
CA ARG A 618 7.37 -23.82 4.92
C ARG A 618 6.62 -24.90 5.68
N TRP A 619 7.30 -25.76 6.44
CA TRP A 619 6.67 -26.77 7.29
C TRP A 619 5.87 -26.18 8.46
N SER A 620 6.13 -24.92 8.85
CA SER A 620 5.26 -24.18 9.77
C SER A 620 3.91 -23.76 9.15
N TRP A 621 3.75 -23.97 7.84
CA TRP A 621 2.52 -23.80 7.09
C TRP A 621 2.24 -25.01 6.19
N PRO A 622 1.99 -26.20 6.78
CA PRO A 622 1.97 -27.46 6.05
C PRO A 622 0.65 -27.71 5.29
N GLY A 623 -0.35 -26.82 5.43
CA GLY A 623 -1.73 -27.10 5.01
C GLY A 623 -1.90 -27.43 3.52
N PHE A 624 -1.11 -26.81 2.64
CA PHE A 624 -1.12 -27.13 1.21
C PHE A 624 -0.54 -28.52 0.93
N PHE A 625 0.58 -28.86 1.56
CA PHE A 625 1.23 -30.16 1.37
C PHE A 625 0.39 -31.29 1.94
N ALA A 626 -0.13 -31.12 3.16
CA ALA A 626 -0.97 -32.11 3.83
C ALA A 626 -2.25 -32.43 3.04
N VAL A 627 -2.97 -31.41 2.54
CA VAL A 627 -4.19 -31.66 1.73
C VAL A 627 -3.85 -32.31 0.39
N THR A 628 -2.71 -31.96 -0.20
CA THR A 628 -2.32 -32.52 -1.50
C THR A 628 -1.88 -33.97 -1.37
N ALA A 629 -1.09 -34.30 -0.35
CA ALA A 629 -0.73 -35.68 -0.02
C ALA A 629 -1.99 -36.53 0.25
N PHE A 630 -2.92 -36.01 1.07
CA PHE A 630 -4.19 -36.69 1.34
C PHE A 630 -5.01 -36.96 0.07
N VAL A 631 -5.18 -35.96 -0.80
CA VAL A 631 -5.94 -36.11 -2.05
C VAL A 631 -5.24 -37.07 -3.01
N ALA A 632 -3.91 -37.02 -3.10
CA ALA A 632 -3.17 -37.91 -3.96
C ALA A 632 -3.26 -39.36 -3.50
N GLN A 633 -3.10 -39.61 -2.21
CA GLN A 633 -3.28 -40.95 -1.62
C GLN A 633 -4.71 -41.46 -1.85
N ALA A 634 -5.73 -40.61 -1.67
CA ALA A 634 -7.12 -40.95 -1.95
C ALA A 634 -7.39 -41.26 -3.43
N CYS A 635 -6.66 -40.63 -4.34
CA CYS A 635 -6.75 -40.85 -5.79
C CYS A 635 -5.80 -41.94 -6.32
N GLY A 636 -4.95 -42.53 -5.46
CA GLY A 636 -3.93 -43.50 -5.87
C GLY A 636 -2.82 -42.92 -6.75
N VAL A 637 -2.51 -41.62 -6.61
CA VAL A 637 -1.47 -40.92 -7.38
C VAL A 637 -0.17 -40.97 -6.59
N SER A 638 0.82 -41.70 -7.09
CA SER A 638 2.17 -41.80 -6.51
C SER A 638 3.22 -40.97 -7.27
N ASP A 639 2.98 -40.67 -8.55
CA ASP A 639 3.86 -39.83 -9.37
C ASP A 639 3.18 -38.48 -9.69
N PHE A 640 3.82 -37.40 -9.25
CA PHE A 640 3.34 -36.03 -9.41
C PHE A 640 3.99 -35.30 -10.58
N THR A 641 4.89 -35.94 -11.34
CA THR A 641 5.64 -35.32 -12.45
C THR A 641 4.70 -34.60 -13.43
N GLU A 642 3.65 -35.28 -13.91
CA GLU A 642 2.65 -34.68 -14.80
C GLU A 642 1.77 -33.63 -14.11
N VAL A 643 1.51 -33.79 -12.80
CA VAL A 643 0.74 -32.80 -12.03
C VAL A 643 1.50 -31.48 -11.99
N ILE A 644 2.77 -31.50 -11.60
CA ILE A 644 3.58 -30.28 -11.50
C ILE A 644 3.86 -29.67 -12.89
N ARG A 645 3.99 -30.50 -13.93
CA ARG A 645 4.14 -30.06 -15.33
C ARG A 645 2.95 -29.22 -15.78
N TRP A 646 1.73 -29.70 -15.57
CA TRP A 646 0.51 -29.04 -16.06
C TRP A 646 -0.11 -28.03 -15.09
N TRP A 647 0.35 -28.02 -13.83
CA TRP A 647 -0.20 -27.17 -12.77
C TRP A 647 -0.29 -25.68 -13.13
N PRO A 648 0.75 -25.01 -13.70
CA PRO A 648 0.65 -23.59 -14.04
C PRO A 648 -0.51 -23.28 -14.98
N THR A 649 -0.76 -24.15 -15.95
CA THR A 649 -1.89 -23.98 -16.88
C THR A 649 -3.22 -24.22 -16.18
N ALA A 650 -3.31 -25.30 -15.39
CA ALA A 650 -4.53 -25.65 -14.67
C ALA A 650 -4.96 -24.55 -13.70
N ILE A 651 -4.03 -24.01 -12.92
CA ILE A 651 -4.33 -22.98 -11.92
C ILE A 651 -4.69 -21.64 -12.56
N GLN A 652 -4.04 -21.25 -13.67
CA GLN A 652 -4.37 -20.03 -14.41
C GLN A 652 -5.76 -20.10 -15.05
N LEU A 653 -6.14 -21.26 -15.59
CA LEU A 653 -7.51 -21.50 -16.06
C LEU A 653 -8.51 -21.44 -14.89
N ALA A 654 -8.16 -21.99 -13.72
CA ALA A 654 -8.99 -21.92 -12.52
C ALA A 654 -9.20 -20.48 -12.04
N TYR A 655 -8.21 -19.58 -12.16
CA TYR A 655 -8.36 -18.15 -11.81
C TYR A 655 -9.39 -17.41 -12.66
N LEU A 656 -9.70 -17.88 -13.87
CA LEU A 656 -10.69 -17.21 -14.73
C LEU A 656 -12.08 -17.22 -14.11
N ALA A 657 -12.47 -18.30 -13.43
CA ALA A 657 -13.79 -18.44 -12.81
C ALA A 657 -14.08 -17.36 -11.73
N PRO A 658 -13.25 -17.18 -10.69
CA PRO A 658 -13.44 -16.10 -9.73
C PRO A 658 -13.24 -14.72 -10.35
N MET A 659 -12.41 -14.57 -11.40
CA MET A 659 -12.27 -13.29 -12.11
C MET A 659 -13.55 -12.90 -12.86
N PHE A 660 -14.24 -13.83 -13.53
CA PHE A 660 -15.56 -13.57 -14.12
C PHE A 660 -16.60 -13.25 -13.06
N LEU A 661 -16.57 -13.96 -11.92
CA LEU A 661 -17.45 -13.68 -10.80
C LEU A 661 -17.21 -12.28 -10.24
N LEU A 662 -15.95 -11.90 -10.03
CA LEU A 662 -15.56 -10.56 -9.59
C LEU A 662 -16.01 -9.48 -10.59
N ALA A 663 -15.90 -9.72 -11.89
CA ALA A 663 -16.34 -8.80 -12.93
C ALA A 663 -17.87 -8.53 -12.93
N ARG A 664 -18.68 -9.46 -12.38
CA ARG A 664 -20.13 -9.24 -12.18
C ARG A 664 -20.41 -8.15 -11.14
N SER A 665 -19.51 -7.95 -10.17
CA SER A 665 -19.63 -6.89 -9.17
C SER A 665 -19.54 -5.47 -9.76
N LEU A 666 -19.14 -5.34 -11.03
CA LEU A 666 -18.88 -4.07 -11.72
C LEU A 666 -20.04 -3.58 -12.57
N ARG A 667 -20.31 -2.29 -12.49
CA ARG A 667 -21.18 -1.55 -13.40
C ARG A 667 -20.40 -1.15 -14.64
N ALA A 668 -20.18 -2.14 -15.51
CA ALA A 668 -19.34 -2.06 -16.70
C ALA A 668 -20.05 -2.69 -17.92
N SER A 669 -19.60 -2.35 -19.13
CA SER A 669 -20.07 -3.00 -20.35
C SER A 669 -19.52 -4.43 -20.45
N TRP A 670 -20.15 -5.30 -21.26
CA TRP A 670 -19.63 -6.65 -21.52
C TRP A 670 -18.19 -6.62 -22.06
N ARG A 671 -17.86 -5.63 -22.90
CA ARG A 671 -16.50 -5.42 -23.44
C ARG A 671 -15.47 -5.18 -22.35
N ALA A 672 -15.81 -4.32 -21.38
CA ALA A 672 -14.94 -4.03 -20.25
C ALA A 672 -14.72 -5.26 -19.37
N ARG A 673 -15.76 -6.09 -19.15
CA ARG A 673 -15.64 -7.31 -18.35
C ARG A 673 -14.72 -8.33 -19.01
N TRP A 674 -14.93 -8.63 -20.30
CA TRP A 674 -14.08 -9.52 -21.08
C TRP A 674 -12.64 -9.01 -21.20
N ALA A 675 -12.46 -7.73 -21.51
CA ALA A 675 -11.14 -7.11 -21.57
C ALA A 675 -10.44 -7.15 -20.21
N GLY A 676 -11.14 -6.99 -19.09
CA GLY A 676 -10.53 -7.05 -17.75
C GLY A 676 -10.00 -8.43 -17.39
N VAL A 677 -10.75 -9.49 -17.68
CA VAL A 677 -10.30 -10.88 -17.47
C VAL A 677 -9.15 -11.22 -18.43
N TRP A 678 -9.20 -10.73 -19.66
CA TRP A 678 -8.13 -10.94 -20.63
C TRP A 678 -6.84 -10.18 -20.29
N LEU A 679 -6.92 -8.92 -19.86
CA LEU A 679 -5.76 -8.16 -19.38
C LEU A 679 -5.14 -8.80 -18.14
N PHE A 680 -5.95 -9.41 -17.26
CA PHE A 680 -5.45 -10.19 -16.14
C PHE A 680 -4.60 -11.37 -16.61
N ALA A 681 -5.09 -12.16 -17.56
CA ALA A 681 -4.34 -13.27 -18.15
C ALA A 681 -3.03 -12.81 -18.82
N LEU A 682 -3.07 -11.74 -19.62
CA LEU A 682 -1.89 -11.20 -20.31
C LEU A 682 -0.83 -10.60 -19.37
N SER A 683 -1.19 -10.31 -18.12
CA SER A 683 -0.31 -9.68 -17.14
C SER A 683 0.22 -10.65 -16.09
N GLY A 684 -0.15 -11.94 -16.18
CA GLY A 684 0.21 -13.00 -15.23
C GLY A 684 1.65 -13.51 -15.36
N TRP A 685 2.64 -12.64 -15.61
CA TRP A 685 4.02 -13.04 -15.89
C TRP A 685 4.86 -13.37 -14.64
N VAL A 686 4.33 -13.14 -13.44
CA VAL A 686 5.07 -13.17 -12.16
C VAL A 686 5.70 -14.53 -11.83
N GLY A 687 5.14 -15.62 -12.33
CA GLY A 687 5.70 -16.96 -12.17
C GLY A 687 5.46 -17.64 -10.83
N GLN A 688 4.54 -17.13 -10.01
CA GLN A 688 4.10 -17.76 -8.74
C GLN A 688 2.92 -18.74 -8.95
N ASP A 689 2.69 -19.16 -10.20
CA ASP A 689 1.67 -20.12 -10.62
C ASP A 689 2.19 -21.56 -10.69
N TYR A 690 3.45 -21.82 -10.34
CA TYR A 690 3.99 -23.17 -10.16
C TYR A 690 3.28 -23.93 -9.03
N PHE A 691 3.50 -25.25 -8.97
CA PHE A 691 2.93 -26.12 -7.94
C PHE A 691 3.42 -25.68 -6.57
N SER A 692 2.64 -24.85 -5.89
CA SER A 692 3.07 -24.09 -4.73
C SER A 692 1.90 -23.66 -3.85
N PRO A 693 2.16 -23.43 -2.54
CA PRO A 693 1.15 -22.87 -1.67
C PRO A 693 0.72 -21.45 -2.07
N GLN A 694 1.61 -20.66 -2.69
CA GLN A 694 1.29 -19.29 -3.13
C GLN A 694 0.26 -19.28 -4.27
N GLY A 695 0.46 -20.11 -5.31
CA GLY A 695 -0.49 -20.23 -6.41
C GLY A 695 -1.85 -20.75 -5.93
N PHE A 696 -1.85 -21.82 -5.11
CA PHE A 696 -3.07 -22.34 -4.51
C PHE A 696 -3.84 -21.30 -3.68
N THR A 697 -3.17 -20.62 -2.75
CA THR A 697 -3.83 -19.62 -1.90
C THR A 697 -4.24 -18.36 -2.66
N TYR A 698 -3.59 -18.04 -3.78
CA TYR A 698 -4.03 -16.96 -4.65
C TYR A 698 -5.39 -17.26 -5.31
N LEU A 699 -5.67 -18.52 -5.68
CA LEU A 699 -7.02 -18.94 -6.11
C LEU A 699 -8.05 -18.67 -5.00
N LEU A 700 -7.73 -19.08 -3.77
CA LEU A 700 -8.60 -18.86 -2.61
C LEU A 700 -8.84 -17.36 -2.37
N TYR A 701 -7.80 -16.53 -2.50
CA TYR A 701 -7.90 -15.07 -2.42
C TYR A 701 -8.85 -14.51 -3.49
N LEU A 702 -8.73 -14.93 -4.76
CA LEU A 702 -9.60 -14.46 -5.83
C LEU A 702 -11.07 -14.83 -5.58
N VAL A 703 -11.34 -16.06 -5.14
CA VAL A 703 -12.69 -16.52 -4.75
C VAL A 703 -13.20 -15.69 -3.56
N PHE A 704 -12.37 -15.47 -2.56
CA PHE A 704 -12.69 -14.71 -1.36
C PHE A 704 -13.10 -13.26 -1.69
N VAL A 705 -12.29 -12.53 -2.46
CA VAL A 705 -12.62 -11.14 -2.84
C VAL A 705 -13.82 -11.06 -3.78
N ALA A 706 -14.00 -12.05 -4.66
CA ALA A 706 -15.17 -12.15 -5.51
C ALA A 706 -16.44 -12.33 -4.66
N ILE A 707 -16.43 -13.22 -3.65
CA ILE A 707 -17.58 -13.42 -2.76
C ILE A 707 -17.91 -12.15 -1.97
N LEU A 708 -16.90 -11.51 -1.38
CA LEU A 708 -17.08 -10.27 -0.62
C LEU A 708 -17.74 -9.18 -1.47
N LEU A 709 -17.25 -8.99 -2.70
CA LEU A 709 -17.70 -7.90 -3.57
C LEU A 709 -18.97 -8.20 -4.35
N VAL A 710 -19.36 -9.46 -4.55
CA VAL A 710 -20.63 -9.77 -5.22
C VAL A 710 -21.79 -9.72 -4.24
N TRP A 711 -21.64 -10.26 -3.02
CA TRP A 711 -22.77 -10.51 -2.12
C TRP A 711 -22.77 -9.73 -0.80
N PHE A 712 -21.62 -9.29 -0.29
CA PHE A 712 -21.54 -8.69 1.06
C PHE A 712 -21.31 -7.17 1.07
N ARG A 713 -21.92 -6.45 0.12
CA ARG A 713 -21.91 -4.97 0.08
C ARG A 713 -23.24 -4.41 0.58
N ALA A 714 -23.26 -3.13 0.96
CA ALA A 714 -24.48 -2.48 1.44
C ALA A 714 -25.56 -2.41 0.33
N PRO A 715 -26.77 -2.95 0.55
CA PRO A 715 -27.87 -2.81 -0.39
C PRO A 715 -28.34 -1.35 -0.41
N HIS A 716 -28.61 -0.82 -1.61
CA HIS A 716 -29.08 0.55 -1.87
C HIS A 716 -28.04 1.65 -1.65
N MET A 717 -27.16 1.84 -2.64
CA MET A 717 -26.34 3.05 -2.68
C MET A 717 -27.20 4.25 -3.09
N ILE A 718 -27.37 5.19 -2.16
CA ILE A 718 -28.01 6.48 -2.42
C ILE A 718 -27.29 7.16 -3.58
N TRP A 719 -28.04 7.46 -4.65
CA TRP A 719 -27.52 8.13 -5.83
C TRP A 719 -27.01 9.51 -5.45
N SER A 720 -25.68 9.67 -5.45
CA SER A 720 -25.03 10.97 -5.35
C SER A 720 -24.85 11.58 -6.74
N ARG A 721 -24.24 12.77 -6.86
CA ARG A 721 -23.86 13.34 -8.18
C ARG A 721 -23.01 12.38 -9.03
N LEU A 722 -22.28 11.46 -8.40
CA LEU A 722 -21.54 10.39 -9.08
C LEU A 722 -22.24 9.04 -8.88
N ARG A 723 -22.31 8.26 -9.95
CA ARG A 723 -22.82 6.89 -9.97
C ARG A 723 -21.79 5.95 -9.33
N PRO A 724 -22.19 5.00 -8.47
CA PRO A 724 -21.29 3.95 -8.02
C PRO A 724 -20.72 3.17 -9.21
N GLY A 725 -19.41 2.93 -9.21
CA GLY A 725 -18.76 2.05 -10.17
C GLY A 725 -19.13 0.58 -9.97
N GLU A 726 -19.55 0.26 -8.75
CA GLU A 726 -20.11 -1.02 -8.34
C GLU A 726 -21.53 -1.25 -8.91
N ALA A 727 -21.80 -2.48 -9.38
CA ALA A 727 -23.15 -2.96 -9.67
C ALA A 727 -23.95 -3.16 -8.37
N GLU A 728 -25.27 -3.34 -8.48
CA GLU A 728 -26.07 -3.73 -7.32
C GLU A 728 -25.66 -5.11 -6.81
N VAL A 729 -25.93 -5.36 -5.54
CA VAL A 729 -25.65 -6.64 -4.88
C VAL A 729 -26.59 -7.69 -5.47
N GLU A 730 -26.05 -8.86 -5.77
CA GLU A 730 -26.88 -9.97 -6.27
C GLU A 730 -27.88 -10.39 -5.19
N PRO A 731 -29.16 -10.65 -5.54
CA PRO A 731 -30.17 -11.03 -4.58
C PRO A 731 -29.82 -12.38 -3.96
N THR A 732 -29.88 -12.45 -2.63
CA THR A 732 -29.64 -13.67 -1.86
C THR A 732 -30.59 -13.75 -0.68
N ASP A 733 -31.13 -14.93 -0.42
CA ASP A 733 -31.82 -15.19 0.83
C ASP A 733 -30.83 -15.30 2.01
N ARG A 734 -31.35 -15.45 3.23
CA ARG A 734 -30.48 -15.53 4.42
C ARG A 734 -29.71 -16.83 4.52
N ARG A 735 -30.26 -17.95 4.06
CA ARG A 735 -29.59 -19.25 4.11
C ARG A 735 -28.37 -19.21 3.19
N GLN A 736 -28.55 -18.72 1.97
CA GLN A 736 -27.48 -18.46 1.00
C GLN A 736 -26.42 -17.53 1.58
N ARG A 737 -26.80 -16.42 2.23
CA ARG A 737 -25.82 -15.53 2.89
C ARG A 737 -25.06 -16.21 4.03
N VAL A 738 -25.69 -17.11 4.80
CA VAL A 738 -25.00 -17.89 5.84
C VAL A 738 -24.02 -18.86 5.20
N VAL A 739 -24.41 -19.60 4.15
CA VAL A 739 -23.50 -20.50 3.42
C VAL A 739 -22.31 -19.73 2.86
N LEU A 740 -22.53 -18.59 2.21
CA LEU A 740 -21.44 -17.75 1.68
C LEU A 740 -20.52 -17.22 2.79
N LEU A 741 -21.06 -16.91 3.97
CA LEU A 741 -20.25 -16.52 5.14
C LEU A 741 -19.39 -17.70 5.62
N LEU A 742 -19.97 -18.90 5.73
CA LEU A 742 -19.23 -20.10 6.12
C LEU A 742 -18.13 -20.43 5.10
N VAL A 743 -18.41 -20.29 3.80
CA VAL A 743 -17.40 -20.42 2.74
C VAL A 743 -16.28 -19.39 2.91
N LEU A 744 -16.58 -18.12 3.19
CA LEU A 744 -15.54 -17.11 3.44
C LEU A 744 -14.65 -17.46 4.64
N ILE A 745 -15.25 -17.96 5.72
CA ILE A 745 -14.52 -18.40 6.92
C ILE A 745 -13.66 -19.61 6.56
N ALA A 746 -14.22 -20.61 5.88
CA ALA A 746 -13.49 -21.81 5.47
C ALA A 746 -12.31 -21.50 4.53
N LEU A 747 -12.50 -20.63 3.54
CA LEU A 747 -11.42 -20.18 2.64
C LEU A 747 -10.28 -19.52 3.42
N PHE A 748 -10.61 -18.68 4.40
CA PHE A 748 -9.59 -18.03 5.23
C PHE A 748 -8.90 -19.03 6.15
N LEU A 749 -9.65 -19.91 6.82
CA LEU A 749 -9.10 -20.96 7.68
C LEU A 749 -8.25 -21.98 6.92
N ALA A 750 -8.53 -22.23 5.64
CA ALA A 750 -7.69 -23.06 4.78
C ALA A 750 -6.42 -22.32 4.31
N CYS A 751 -6.50 -21.00 4.12
CA CYS A 751 -5.37 -20.18 3.70
C CYS A 751 -4.32 -19.99 4.80
N VAL A 752 -4.76 -19.82 6.06
CA VAL A 752 -3.89 -19.57 7.22
C VAL A 752 -2.80 -20.64 7.40
N PRO A 753 -3.10 -21.94 7.43
CA PRO A 753 -2.09 -22.99 7.56
C PRO A 753 -1.38 -23.31 6.25
N ALA A 754 -1.85 -22.79 5.10
CA ALA A 754 -1.29 -23.13 3.80
C ALA A 754 -0.22 -22.13 3.33
N HIS A 755 -0.26 -20.86 3.77
CA HIS A 755 0.69 -19.87 3.28
C HIS A 755 0.91 -18.73 4.28
N GLN A 756 2.17 -18.34 4.47
CA GLN A 756 2.56 -17.29 5.39
C GLN A 756 2.04 -15.88 5.03
N LEU A 757 2.11 -15.45 3.77
CA LEU A 757 1.74 -14.08 3.35
C LEU A 757 0.25 -13.85 3.02
N THR A 758 -0.37 -14.72 2.21
CA THR A 758 -1.73 -14.52 1.66
C THR A 758 -2.81 -14.15 2.68
N PRO A 759 -2.87 -14.76 3.89
CA PRO A 759 -3.85 -14.40 4.91
C PRO A 759 -3.78 -12.92 5.34
N PHE A 760 -2.58 -12.34 5.42
CA PHE A 760 -2.40 -10.93 5.75
C PHE A 760 -2.97 -10.01 4.67
N VAL A 761 -2.77 -10.37 3.39
CA VAL A 761 -3.33 -9.62 2.26
C VAL A 761 -4.86 -9.72 2.24
N MET A 762 -5.41 -10.93 2.44
CA MET A 762 -6.87 -11.14 2.57
C MET A 762 -7.46 -10.29 3.71
N LEU A 763 -6.82 -10.30 4.88
CA LEU A 763 -7.22 -9.52 6.04
C LEU A 763 -7.14 -8.01 5.77
N GLY A 764 -6.04 -7.53 5.17
CA GLY A 764 -5.85 -6.12 4.81
C GLY A 764 -6.91 -5.62 3.83
N VAL A 765 -7.19 -6.40 2.78
CA VAL A 765 -8.24 -6.08 1.79
C VAL A 765 -9.62 -6.05 2.46
N LEU A 766 -9.95 -7.07 3.25
CA LEU A 766 -11.22 -7.11 3.98
C LEU A 766 -11.37 -5.92 4.93
N ALA A 767 -10.34 -5.62 5.73
CA ALA A 767 -10.34 -4.50 6.67
C ALA A 767 -10.53 -3.16 5.94
N ALA A 768 -9.82 -2.93 4.83
CA ALA A 768 -9.97 -1.73 4.01
C ALA A 768 -11.37 -1.63 3.39
N LEU A 769 -11.95 -2.74 2.89
CA LEU A 769 -13.32 -2.77 2.40
C LEU A 769 -14.33 -2.44 3.51
N VAL A 770 -14.13 -2.94 4.73
CA VAL A 770 -14.99 -2.62 5.89
C VAL A 770 -14.86 -1.15 6.29
N LEU A 771 -13.63 -0.62 6.39
CA LEU A 771 -13.34 0.77 6.75
C LEU A 771 -13.96 1.76 5.74
N LEU A 772 -13.86 1.44 4.44
CA LEU A 772 -14.46 2.23 3.37
C LEU A 772 -15.96 2.00 3.18
N ARG A 773 -16.58 1.21 4.07
CA ARG A 773 -18.01 0.85 4.08
C ARG A 773 -18.46 0.18 2.78
N ARG A 774 -17.59 -0.65 2.21
CA ARG A 774 -17.85 -1.49 1.03
C ARG A 774 -18.13 -2.95 1.37
N CYS A 775 -17.81 -3.40 2.59
CA CYS A 775 -18.21 -4.71 3.10
C CYS A 775 -19.10 -4.56 4.35
N GLU A 776 -20.18 -5.35 4.43
CA GLU A 776 -21.08 -5.38 5.59
C GLU A 776 -20.56 -6.23 6.74
N LEU A 777 -19.63 -7.16 6.50
CA LEU A 777 -19.11 -8.13 7.47
C LEU A 777 -18.08 -7.51 8.42
N ARG A 778 -18.54 -6.53 9.21
CA ARG A 778 -17.70 -5.70 10.09
C ARG A 778 -16.97 -6.47 11.21
N GLY A 779 -17.41 -7.67 11.59
CA GLY A 779 -16.75 -8.47 12.63
C GLY A 779 -15.69 -9.43 12.09
N LEU A 780 -15.74 -9.77 10.80
CA LEU A 780 -14.76 -10.69 10.20
C LEU A 780 -13.31 -10.23 10.30
N PRO A 781 -12.96 -8.93 10.13
CA PRO A 781 -11.57 -8.49 10.32
C PRO A 781 -11.00 -8.87 11.69
N LEU A 782 -11.79 -8.76 12.76
CA LEU A 782 -11.34 -9.14 14.11
C LEU A 782 -11.20 -10.65 14.24
N LEU A 783 -12.18 -11.43 13.76
CA LEU A 783 -12.11 -12.89 13.77
C LEU A 783 -10.85 -13.39 13.05
N PHE A 784 -10.61 -12.90 11.84
CA PHE A 784 -9.48 -13.30 11.01
C PHE A 784 -8.14 -12.82 11.58
N ALA A 785 -8.08 -11.63 12.17
CA ALA A 785 -6.90 -11.18 12.89
C ALA A 785 -6.55 -12.09 14.07
N VAL A 786 -7.55 -12.52 14.85
CA VAL A 786 -7.36 -13.46 15.96
C VAL A 786 -6.86 -14.80 15.44
N VAL A 787 -7.47 -15.35 14.38
CA VAL A 787 -7.04 -16.64 13.79
C VAL A 787 -5.57 -16.57 13.33
N VAL A 788 -5.18 -15.52 12.60
CA VAL A 788 -3.79 -15.36 12.14
C VAL A 788 -2.83 -15.20 13.31
N ALA A 789 -3.17 -14.36 14.29
CA ALA A 789 -2.32 -14.12 15.46
C ALA A 789 -2.12 -15.41 16.28
N VAL A 790 -3.16 -16.23 16.42
CA VAL A 790 -3.09 -17.53 17.10
C VAL A 790 -2.26 -18.52 16.30
N TRP A 791 -2.43 -18.60 14.98
CA TRP A 791 -1.61 -19.49 14.16
C TRP A 791 -0.12 -19.12 14.25
N VAL A 792 0.20 -17.85 14.08
CA VAL A 792 1.59 -17.36 14.17
C VAL A 792 2.15 -17.62 15.56
N GLY A 793 1.47 -17.23 16.64
CA GLY A 793 2.03 -17.33 17.98
C GLY A 793 2.03 -18.72 18.61
N PHE A 794 1.33 -19.70 18.04
CA PHE A 794 1.31 -21.08 18.53
C PHE A 794 1.84 -22.06 17.48
N MET A 795 1.18 -22.18 16.32
CA MET A 795 1.47 -23.25 15.36
C MET A 795 2.74 -23.01 14.55
N ALA A 796 3.09 -21.74 14.29
CA ALA A 796 4.30 -21.37 13.56
C ALA A 796 5.49 -21.06 14.49
N GLU A 797 5.41 -21.44 15.77
CA GLU A 797 6.48 -21.30 16.76
C GLU A 797 7.85 -21.77 16.27
N PRO A 798 8.00 -22.99 15.69
CA PRO A 798 9.31 -23.49 15.29
C PRO A 798 10.05 -22.55 14.34
N TYR A 799 9.31 -21.85 13.48
CA TYR A 799 9.89 -20.89 12.55
C TYR A 799 10.25 -19.57 13.25
N TRP A 800 9.32 -18.94 13.98
CA TRP A 800 9.59 -17.58 14.49
C TRP A 800 10.50 -17.52 15.70
N SER A 801 10.63 -18.58 16.51
CA SER A 801 11.50 -18.58 17.69
C SER A 801 12.99 -18.51 17.35
N GLY A 802 13.40 -18.83 16.13
CA GLY A 802 14.77 -18.66 15.62
C GLY A 802 14.94 -17.54 14.58
N HIS A 803 13.84 -17.01 14.05
CA HIS A 803 13.84 -16.06 12.92
C HIS A 803 13.06 -14.77 13.23
N PHE A 804 13.07 -14.35 14.49
CA PHE A 804 12.30 -13.18 14.94
C PHE A 804 12.67 -11.90 14.17
N ASP A 805 13.98 -11.64 14.01
CA ASP A 805 14.49 -10.49 13.28
C ASP A 805 14.19 -10.55 11.78
N GLU A 806 14.16 -11.74 11.18
CA GLU A 806 13.78 -11.89 9.77
C GLU A 806 12.29 -11.61 9.53
N LEU A 807 11.44 -12.08 10.45
CA LEU A 807 9.99 -11.90 10.38
C LEU A 807 9.54 -10.47 10.70
N PHE A 808 10.17 -9.83 11.68
CA PHE A 808 9.71 -8.56 12.24
C PHE A 808 10.68 -7.39 12.02
N GLY A 809 11.96 -7.64 11.73
CA GLY A 809 12.96 -6.59 11.48
C GLY A 809 12.72 -5.77 10.21
N GLY A 810 11.99 -6.34 9.23
CA GLY A 810 11.53 -5.62 8.04
C GLY A 810 10.33 -4.69 8.25
N LEU A 811 9.69 -4.73 9.44
CA LEU A 811 8.49 -3.94 9.72
C LEU A 811 8.80 -2.44 9.72
N GLY A 812 8.07 -1.69 8.90
CA GLY A 812 8.30 -0.24 8.70
C GLY A 812 9.48 0.10 7.77
N GLY A 813 10.29 -0.87 7.35
CA GLY A 813 11.44 -0.73 6.44
C GLY A 813 11.06 -0.60 4.96
N VAL A 814 10.07 0.22 4.61
CA VAL A 814 9.51 0.31 3.23
C VAL A 814 10.58 0.57 2.17
N GLY A 815 11.54 1.46 2.45
CA GLY A 815 12.61 1.79 1.51
C GLY A 815 13.56 0.62 1.25
N GLY A 816 13.99 -0.08 2.31
CA GLY A 816 14.84 -1.26 2.20
C GLY A 816 14.14 -2.42 1.48
N ASN A 817 12.87 -2.66 1.80
CA ASN A 817 12.06 -3.71 1.15
C ASN A 817 11.83 -3.42 -0.34
N VAL A 818 11.64 -2.16 -0.73
CA VAL A 818 11.54 -1.76 -2.14
C VAL A 818 12.90 -1.86 -2.86
N SER A 819 13.98 -1.41 -2.22
CA SER A 819 15.33 -1.45 -2.81
C SER A 819 15.77 -2.88 -3.09
N THR A 820 15.68 -3.76 -2.09
CA THR A 820 16.02 -5.19 -2.21
C THR A 820 15.14 -5.93 -3.23
N SER A 821 13.88 -5.52 -3.38
CA SER A 821 12.96 -6.16 -4.34
C SER A 821 13.04 -5.62 -5.78
N VAL A 822 13.68 -4.48 -6.01
CA VAL A 822 13.69 -3.81 -7.32
C VAL A 822 15.11 -3.42 -7.76
N SER A 823 15.82 -2.57 -7.00
CA SER A 823 17.16 -2.08 -7.37
C SER A 823 18.21 -3.18 -7.25
N GLY A 824 18.22 -3.88 -6.11
CA GLY A 824 19.21 -4.93 -5.82
C GLY A 824 19.21 -6.07 -6.84
N ARG A 825 18.05 -6.36 -7.46
CA ARG A 825 17.92 -7.37 -8.52
C ARG A 825 18.44 -6.91 -9.89
N ILE A 826 18.57 -5.60 -10.13
CA ILE A 826 18.97 -5.04 -11.44
C ILE A 826 20.48 -4.76 -11.49
N GLU A 827 21.16 -4.68 -10.36
CA GLU A 827 22.57 -4.27 -10.27
C GLU A 827 23.53 -5.34 -10.86
N GLY A 828 23.19 -6.64 -10.78
CA GLY A 828 23.92 -7.77 -11.39
C GLY A 828 23.46 -8.19 -12.78
N GLY A 829 24.28 -8.97 -13.50
CA GLY A 829 23.88 -9.72 -14.69
C GLY A 829 24.24 -9.17 -16.06
N SER A 830 24.09 -10.05 -17.05
CA SER A 830 24.31 -9.76 -18.48
C SER A 830 23.38 -8.64 -18.97
N SER A 831 23.81 -7.91 -20.00
CA SER A 831 23.02 -6.79 -20.57
C SER A 831 21.67 -7.24 -21.12
N THR A 832 21.58 -8.47 -21.62
CA THR A 832 20.36 -9.11 -22.11
C THR A 832 19.42 -9.49 -20.98
N HIS A 833 19.92 -10.06 -19.87
CA HIS A 833 19.09 -10.37 -18.71
C HIS A 833 18.56 -9.10 -18.02
N LYS A 834 19.36 -8.03 -17.95
CA LYS A 834 18.90 -6.72 -17.47
C LYS A 834 17.70 -6.18 -18.26
N LEU A 835 17.63 -6.43 -19.58
CA LEU A 835 16.46 -6.06 -20.40
C LEU A 835 15.20 -6.83 -19.96
N VAL A 836 15.31 -8.11 -19.60
CA VAL A 836 14.20 -8.90 -19.04
C VAL A 836 13.69 -8.25 -17.76
N LEU A 837 14.59 -7.89 -16.84
CA LEU A 837 14.24 -7.26 -15.57
C LEU A 837 13.59 -5.88 -15.76
N TYR A 838 14.13 -5.04 -16.65
CA TYR A 838 13.49 -3.76 -17.00
C TYR A 838 12.13 -3.95 -17.64
N THR A 839 11.95 -4.99 -18.46
CA THR A 839 10.65 -5.31 -19.08
C THR A 839 9.61 -5.68 -18.01
N ARG A 840 9.99 -6.45 -16.98
CA ARG A 840 9.13 -6.75 -15.81
C ARG A 840 8.66 -5.48 -15.11
N VAL A 841 9.58 -4.57 -14.80
CA VAL A 841 9.28 -3.27 -14.16
C VAL A 841 8.37 -2.43 -15.05
N LEU A 842 8.68 -2.32 -16.35
CA LEU A 842 7.89 -1.57 -17.32
C LEU A 842 6.47 -2.11 -17.45
N LEU A 843 6.29 -3.43 -17.50
CA LEU A 843 4.98 -4.06 -17.58
C LEU A 843 4.15 -3.82 -16.32
N ALA A 844 4.72 -4.05 -15.14
CA ALA A 844 4.03 -3.77 -13.88
C ALA A 844 3.60 -2.30 -13.80
N GLY A 845 4.53 -1.38 -14.08
CA GLY A 845 4.27 0.06 -14.12
C GLY A 845 3.19 0.42 -15.15
N SER A 846 3.21 -0.18 -16.34
CA SER A 846 2.24 0.11 -17.41
C SER A 846 0.83 -0.37 -17.06
N VAL A 847 0.69 -1.56 -16.46
CA VAL A 847 -0.63 -2.08 -16.01
C VAL A 847 -1.20 -1.19 -14.90
N LEU A 848 -0.37 -0.77 -13.94
CA LEU A 848 -0.78 0.13 -12.86
C LEU A 848 -1.12 1.53 -13.38
N ALA A 849 -0.33 2.06 -14.32
CA ALA A 849 -0.62 3.34 -14.98
C ALA A 849 -1.94 3.29 -15.74
N LEU A 850 -2.19 2.19 -16.47
CA LEU A 850 -3.46 1.97 -17.17
C LEU A 850 -4.63 1.87 -16.18
N ALA A 851 -4.44 1.25 -15.02
CA ALA A 851 -5.43 1.21 -13.94
C ALA A 851 -5.74 2.61 -13.37
N CYS A 852 -4.72 3.42 -13.09
CA CYS A 852 -4.85 4.82 -12.66
C CYS A 852 -5.60 5.66 -13.72
N TRP A 853 -5.24 5.49 -14.99
CA TRP A 853 -5.92 6.12 -16.12
C TRP A 853 -7.39 5.70 -16.21
N GLY A 854 -7.68 4.41 -15.97
CA GLY A 854 -9.03 3.87 -15.92
C GLY A 854 -9.88 4.47 -14.81
N TRP A 855 -9.32 4.60 -13.61
CA TRP A 855 -9.97 5.31 -12.52
C TRP A 855 -10.28 6.76 -12.88
N TRP A 856 -9.31 7.48 -13.45
CA TRP A 856 -9.47 8.87 -13.86
C TRP A 856 -10.56 9.04 -14.93
N ARG A 857 -10.54 8.23 -16.00
CA ARG A 857 -11.57 8.25 -17.05
C ARG A 857 -12.95 7.91 -16.53
N ARG A 858 -13.07 6.92 -15.64
CA ARG A 858 -14.35 6.56 -15.01
C ARG A 858 -14.91 7.71 -14.20
N ARG A 859 -14.05 8.40 -13.44
CA ARG A 859 -14.43 9.61 -12.69
C ARG A 859 -14.90 10.73 -13.61
N ALA A 860 -14.20 10.98 -14.71
CA ALA A 860 -14.60 11.96 -15.73
C ALA A 860 -15.96 11.62 -16.37
N HIS A 861 -16.31 10.33 -16.45
CA HIS A 861 -17.62 9.85 -16.93
C HIS A 861 -18.68 9.70 -15.82
N GLY A 862 -18.46 10.28 -14.65
CA GLY A 862 -19.46 10.35 -13.58
C GLY A 862 -19.56 9.10 -12.72
N TYR A 863 -18.57 8.19 -12.78
CA TYR A 863 -18.52 6.99 -11.92
C TYR A 863 -17.56 7.17 -10.74
N ARG A 864 -17.84 6.49 -9.63
CA ARG A 864 -16.98 6.47 -8.45
C ARG A 864 -16.57 5.04 -8.14
N GLU A 865 -15.33 4.71 -8.52
CA GLU A 865 -14.69 3.44 -8.16
C GLU A 865 -14.09 3.54 -6.74
N ARG A 866 -14.35 2.53 -5.90
CA ARG A 866 -13.67 2.39 -4.60
C ARG A 866 -13.15 0.98 -4.39
N SER A 867 -13.98 -0.02 -4.63
CA SER A 867 -13.63 -1.43 -4.35
C SER A 867 -12.43 -1.90 -5.18
N LEU A 868 -12.35 -1.52 -6.46
CA LEU A 868 -11.19 -1.85 -7.30
C LEU A 868 -9.90 -1.15 -6.88
N LEU A 869 -9.98 0.06 -6.31
CA LEU A 869 -8.79 0.74 -5.76
C LEU A 869 -8.27 0.01 -4.52
N VAL A 870 -9.17 -0.55 -3.71
CA VAL A 870 -8.76 -1.38 -2.56
C VAL A 870 -7.97 -2.58 -3.04
N LEU A 871 -8.50 -3.33 -4.03
CA LEU A 871 -7.81 -4.48 -4.59
C LEU A 871 -6.46 -4.10 -5.24
N ALA A 872 -6.38 -2.96 -5.93
CA ALA A 872 -5.16 -2.55 -6.62
C ALA A 872 -4.07 -1.98 -5.68
N PHE A 873 -4.45 -1.31 -4.58
CA PHE A 873 -3.49 -0.53 -3.78
C PHE A 873 -3.26 -1.05 -2.37
N VAL A 874 -4.19 -1.80 -1.75
CA VAL A 874 -3.92 -2.40 -0.43
C VAL A 874 -2.73 -3.36 -0.44
N PRO A 875 -2.49 -4.17 -1.48
CA PRO A 875 -1.31 -5.03 -1.53
C PRO A 875 0.02 -4.28 -1.30
N PHE A 876 0.12 -3.00 -1.70
CA PHE A 876 1.32 -2.19 -1.47
C PHE A 876 1.65 -1.94 0.01
N LEU A 877 0.69 -2.14 0.92
CA LEU A 877 0.98 -2.13 2.36
C LEU A 877 1.93 -3.28 2.75
N GLY A 878 2.05 -4.32 1.92
CA GLY A 878 2.98 -5.43 2.11
C GLY A 878 4.45 -5.00 2.18
N PHE A 879 4.83 -3.91 1.50
CA PHE A 879 6.19 -3.34 1.62
C PHE A 879 6.51 -2.85 3.03
N GLY A 880 5.50 -2.59 3.86
CA GLY A 880 5.69 -2.23 5.26
C GLY A 880 5.85 -3.41 6.22
N MET A 881 5.74 -4.66 5.73
CA MET A 881 5.78 -5.87 6.57
C MET A 881 7.16 -6.52 6.60
N GLN A 882 7.59 -7.14 5.49
CA GLN A 882 8.85 -7.87 5.38
C GLN A 882 9.33 -7.88 3.92
N SER A 883 10.61 -8.15 3.67
CA SER A 883 11.18 -8.20 2.31
C SER A 883 10.84 -9.50 1.55
N TYR A 884 10.60 -10.60 2.29
CA TYR A 884 10.31 -11.92 1.72
C TYR A 884 11.36 -12.33 0.66
N GLY A 885 12.63 -12.42 1.07
CA GLY A 885 13.73 -12.77 0.14
C GLY A 885 13.86 -11.86 -1.08
N GLY A 886 13.46 -10.58 -0.97
CA GLY A 886 13.44 -9.63 -2.08
C GLY A 886 12.34 -9.90 -3.13
N GLU A 887 11.38 -10.79 -2.88
CA GLU A 887 10.26 -11.06 -3.80
C GLU A 887 9.02 -10.20 -3.51
N MET A 888 9.03 -9.35 -2.47
CA MET A 888 7.83 -8.63 -2.06
C MET A 888 7.21 -7.81 -3.20
N ALA A 889 8.02 -7.16 -4.05
CA ALA A 889 7.49 -6.39 -5.19
C ALA A 889 6.68 -7.24 -6.19
N LEU A 890 7.14 -8.46 -6.47
CA LEU A 890 6.46 -9.41 -7.35
C LEU A 890 5.12 -9.84 -6.76
N ARG A 891 5.09 -10.15 -5.46
CA ARG A 891 3.88 -10.56 -4.73
C ARG A 891 2.86 -9.43 -4.65
N VAL A 892 3.31 -8.20 -4.35
CA VAL A 892 2.46 -7.00 -4.35
C VAL A 892 1.80 -6.80 -5.71
N PHE A 893 2.55 -6.91 -6.81
CA PHE A 893 1.99 -6.78 -8.15
C PHE A 893 0.96 -7.88 -8.44
N MET A 894 1.26 -9.14 -8.10
CA MET A 894 0.34 -10.27 -8.25
C MET A 894 -0.99 -10.02 -7.54
N PHE A 895 -0.96 -9.64 -6.26
CA PHE A 895 -2.18 -9.38 -5.49
C PHE A 895 -2.95 -8.13 -5.94
N ALA A 896 -2.26 -7.14 -6.52
CA ALA A 896 -2.86 -5.93 -7.10
C ALA A 896 -3.52 -6.19 -8.45
N LEU A 897 -3.07 -7.20 -9.18
CA LEU A 897 -3.45 -7.49 -10.55
C LEU A 897 -4.96 -7.60 -10.81
N PRO A 898 -5.80 -8.27 -10.00
CA PRO A 898 -7.24 -8.36 -10.28
C PRO A 898 -7.91 -6.97 -10.26
N GLY A 899 -7.51 -6.10 -9.33
CA GLY A 899 -7.99 -4.72 -9.27
C GLY A 899 -7.46 -3.87 -10.43
N ALA A 900 -6.18 -4.00 -10.72
CA ALA A 900 -5.49 -3.23 -11.77
C ALA A 900 -5.98 -3.58 -13.18
N ALA A 901 -6.13 -4.87 -13.50
CA ALA A 901 -6.61 -5.33 -14.81
C ALA A 901 -8.06 -4.89 -15.09
N LEU A 902 -8.94 -4.98 -14.09
CA LEU A 902 -10.33 -4.51 -14.20
C LEU A 902 -10.40 -2.99 -14.37
N LEU A 903 -9.59 -2.22 -13.64
CA LEU A 903 -9.49 -0.77 -13.85
C LEU A 903 -8.90 -0.43 -15.22
N GLY A 904 -7.88 -1.17 -15.67
CA GLY A 904 -7.28 -0.99 -16.99
C GLY A 904 -8.27 -1.22 -18.12
N ALA A 905 -9.13 -2.23 -18.01
CA ALA A 905 -10.21 -2.45 -18.96
C ALA A 905 -11.27 -1.33 -18.94
N LEU A 906 -11.55 -0.74 -17.77
CA LEU A 906 -12.40 0.45 -17.65
C LEU A 906 -11.74 1.70 -18.24
N ALA A 907 -10.41 1.72 -18.40
CA ALA A 907 -9.69 2.74 -19.15
C ALA A 907 -9.99 2.66 -20.66
N LEU A 908 -10.06 1.43 -21.20
CA LEU A 908 -10.39 1.16 -22.60
C LEU A 908 -11.89 1.38 -22.88
N PHE A 909 -12.75 0.91 -21.97
CA PHE A 909 -14.21 0.93 -22.10
C PHE A 909 -14.89 1.55 -20.86
N PRO A 910 -14.80 2.89 -20.66
CA PRO A 910 -15.26 3.54 -19.43
C PRO A 910 -16.79 3.63 -19.28
N ARG A 911 -17.54 3.45 -20.37
CA ARG A 911 -19.00 3.64 -20.41
C ARG A 911 -19.74 2.30 -20.33
N THR A 912 -20.97 2.34 -19.83
CA THR A 912 -21.85 1.17 -19.68
C THR A 912 -22.73 0.92 -20.92
N GLY A 913 -23.01 1.94 -21.74
CA GLY A 913 -23.91 1.87 -22.90
C GLY A 913 -23.22 1.83 -24.28
N GLN A 914 -23.97 1.47 -25.33
CA GLN A 914 -23.48 1.25 -26.70
C GLN A 914 -23.39 2.50 -27.60
N ARG A 915 -23.84 3.68 -27.13
CA ARG A 915 -23.90 4.90 -27.96
C ARG A 915 -22.53 5.61 -28.05
N ASN A 916 -21.65 5.12 -28.92
CA ASN A 916 -20.54 5.94 -29.43
C ASN A 916 -20.37 5.68 -30.93
N ARG A 917 -20.33 6.75 -31.74
CA ARG A 917 -20.13 6.68 -33.20
C ARG A 917 -18.69 6.31 -33.58
N VAL A 918 -17.71 6.45 -32.67
CA VAL A 918 -16.31 6.05 -32.88
C VAL A 918 -15.84 5.17 -31.71
N ASN A 919 -15.52 3.90 -31.99
CA ASN A 919 -15.08 2.91 -31.01
C ASN A 919 -13.54 2.79 -31.00
N LEU A 920 -12.85 3.74 -30.38
CA LEU A 920 -11.39 3.68 -30.17
C LEU A 920 -10.97 2.63 -29.12
N GLY A 921 -11.92 2.06 -28.37
CA GLY A 921 -11.61 1.12 -27.29
C GLY A 921 -11.05 -0.22 -27.77
N ALA A 922 -11.52 -0.73 -28.91
CA ALA A 922 -11.01 -1.98 -29.47
C ALA A 922 -9.62 -1.86 -30.13
N PRO A 923 -9.30 -0.81 -30.91
CA PRO A 923 -7.92 -0.52 -31.31
C PRO A 923 -6.97 -0.33 -30.11
N ALA A 924 -7.42 0.34 -29.05
CA ALA A 924 -6.63 0.47 -27.83
C ALA A 924 -6.43 -0.88 -27.12
N ALA A 925 -7.45 -1.76 -27.11
CA ALA A 925 -7.33 -3.12 -26.60
C ALA A 925 -6.37 -3.99 -27.44
N LEU A 926 -6.35 -3.81 -28.77
CA LEU A 926 -5.38 -4.45 -29.66
C LEU A 926 -3.96 -4.02 -29.30
N LEU A 927 -3.71 -2.71 -29.21
CA LEU A 927 -2.38 -2.18 -28.85
C LEU A 927 -1.94 -2.67 -27.46
N ALA A 928 -2.82 -2.54 -26.46
CA ALA A 928 -2.53 -3.03 -25.11
C ALA A 928 -2.24 -4.53 -25.10
N GLY A 929 -3.03 -5.33 -25.84
CA GLY A 929 -2.83 -6.77 -25.93
C GLY A 929 -1.54 -7.16 -26.61
N LEU A 930 -1.14 -6.46 -27.69
CA LEU A 930 0.12 -6.72 -28.41
C LEU A 930 1.33 -6.36 -27.53
N LEU A 931 1.27 -5.23 -26.83
CA LEU A 931 2.33 -4.83 -25.90
C LEU A 931 2.45 -5.78 -24.72
N LEU A 932 1.31 -6.20 -24.14
CA LEU A 932 1.30 -7.11 -23.00
C LEU A 932 1.72 -8.53 -23.39
N ILE A 933 1.30 -9.06 -24.55
CA ILE A 933 1.72 -10.40 -24.97
C ILE A 933 3.22 -10.43 -25.32
N GLY A 934 3.72 -9.41 -26.04
CA GLY A 934 5.14 -9.31 -26.36
C GLY A 934 5.99 -9.15 -25.11
N GLY A 935 5.56 -8.27 -24.19
CA GLY A 935 6.21 -8.11 -22.90
C GLY A 935 6.13 -9.37 -22.03
N PHE A 936 4.99 -10.08 -22.02
CA PHE A 936 4.84 -11.33 -21.27
C PHE A 936 5.86 -12.37 -21.73
N LEU A 937 6.03 -12.55 -23.05
CA LEU A 937 6.98 -13.54 -23.58
C LEU A 937 8.43 -13.23 -23.16
N VAL A 938 8.79 -11.97 -22.97
CA VAL A 938 10.11 -11.58 -22.45
C VAL A 938 10.16 -11.71 -20.93
N ALA A 939 9.18 -11.16 -20.21
CA ALA A 939 9.17 -11.07 -18.76
C ALA A 939 9.00 -12.42 -18.06
N ARG A 940 8.12 -13.28 -18.59
CA ARG A 940 7.86 -14.62 -18.05
C ARG A 940 8.99 -15.59 -18.42
N TRP A 941 9.41 -15.57 -19.68
CA TRP A 941 10.34 -16.57 -20.21
C TRP A 941 11.80 -16.18 -20.22
N GLY A 942 12.17 -14.95 -19.88
CA GLY A 942 13.57 -14.53 -19.83
C GLY A 942 14.44 -15.27 -18.82
N ASN A 943 13.84 -15.96 -17.85
CA ASN A 943 14.53 -16.82 -16.89
C ASN A 943 14.60 -18.29 -17.32
N GLU A 944 13.90 -18.68 -18.40
CA GLU A 944 13.80 -20.09 -18.80
C GLU A 944 15.16 -20.80 -19.01
N PRO A 945 16.27 -20.15 -19.45
CA PRO A 945 17.55 -20.83 -19.61
C PRO A 945 18.09 -21.53 -18.34
N PHE A 946 17.77 -20.98 -17.16
CA PHE A 946 18.17 -21.53 -15.85
C PHE A 946 17.00 -22.03 -15.00
N GLU A 947 15.74 -21.73 -15.37
CA GLU A 947 14.54 -22.32 -14.75
C GLU A 947 14.10 -23.65 -15.38
N ARG A 948 14.51 -23.92 -16.63
CA ARG A 948 14.28 -25.20 -17.32
C ARG A 948 15.11 -26.29 -16.65
N THR A 949 14.45 -27.37 -16.27
CA THR A 949 15.10 -28.58 -15.75
C THR A 949 15.39 -29.54 -16.91
N ARG A 950 16.60 -30.09 -16.99
CA ARG A 950 16.99 -31.06 -18.04
C ARG A 950 16.96 -32.49 -17.53
N PRO A 951 16.69 -33.50 -18.39
CA PRO A 951 16.65 -34.90 -17.98
C PRO A 951 17.94 -35.41 -17.34
N GLY A 952 19.12 -34.99 -17.79
CA GLY A 952 20.40 -35.37 -17.18
C GLY A 952 20.60 -34.80 -15.78
N GLU A 953 20.00 -33.63 -15.48
CA GLU A 953 20.03 -33.04 -14.13
C GLU A 953 19.13 -33.83 -13.17
N VAL A 954 17.96 -34.27 -13.64
CA VAL A 954 17.06 -35.16 -12.88
C VAL A 954 17.76 -36.50 -12.62
N ALA A 955 18.37 -37.10 -13.65
CA ALA A 955 19.11 -38.35 -13.52
C ALA A 955 20.31 -38.23 -12.55
N ALA A 956 20.97 -37.06 -12.51
CA ALA A 956 22.03 -36.80 -11.54
C ALA A 956 21.50 -36.76 -10.10
N MET A 957 20.32 -36.18 -9.90
CA MET A 957 19.69 -36.18 -8.57
C MET A 957 19.15 -37.53 -8.17
N ASP A 958 18.53 -38.28 -9.08
CA ASP A 958 18.14 -39.67 -8.82
C ASP A 958 19.34 -40.54 -8.44
N TRP A 959 20.52 -40.29 -9.05
CA TRP A 959 21.75 -40.96 -8.64
C TRP A 959 22.17 -40.57 -7.22
N VAL A 960 22.09 -39.28 -6.85
CA VAL A 960 22.38 -38.82 -5.48
C VAL A 960 21.43 -39.47 -4.48
N TYR A 961 20.12 -39.47 -4.72
CA TYR A 961 19.13 -40.13 -3.84
C TYR A 961 19.32 -41.65 -3.76
N ALA A 962 19.95 -42.28 -4.76
CA ALA A 962 20.27 -43.71 -4.71
C ALA A 962 21.57 -44.03 -3.93
N HIS A 963 22.40 -43.03 -3.64
CA HIS A 963 23.72 -43.17 -2.99
C HIS A 963 23.83 -42.33 -1.70
N ASP A 964 22.69 -41.98 -1.10
CA ASP A 964 22.56 -41.07 0.03
C ASP A 964 22.62 -41.77 1.42
N GLU A 965 23.00 -43.05 1.49
CA GLU A 965 23.01 -43.82 2.75
C GLU A 965 24.29 -43.60 3.60
N PRO A 966 24.18 -43.30 4.92
CA PRO A 966 22.99 -42.90 5.68
C PRO A 966 22.56 -41.43 5.43
N THR A 967 23.50 -40.50 5.23
CA THR A 967 23.26 -39.09 4.81
C THR A 967 24.23 -38.64 3.74
N VAL A 968 23.88 -37.60 2.98
CA VAL A 968 24.71 -37.01 1.93
C VAL A 968 24.77 -35.49 2.00
N ARG A 969 25.94 -34.91 1.69
CA ARG A 969 26.13 -33.46 1.54
C ARG A 969 26.37 -33.12 0.08
N LEU A 970 25.42 -32.41 -0.52
CA LEU A 970 25.51 -32.00 -1.92
C LEU A 970 25.89 -30.53 -2.00
N LEU A 971 27.13 -30.27 -2.39
CA LEU A 971 27.68 -28.94 -2.62
C LEU A 971 27.24 -28.44 -3.99
N TRP A 972 26.59 -27.28 -4.02
CA TRP A 972 26.13 -26.62 -5.24
C TRP A 972 26.72 -25.20 -5.33
N LEU A 973 26.84 -24.69 -6.54
CA LEU A 973 27.57 -23.47 -6.87
C LEU A 973 26.65 -22.23 -6.83
N THR A 974 27.06 -21.21 -6.08
CA THR A 974 26.39 -19.91 -5.95
C THR A 974 27.41 -18.77 -5.86
N THR A 975 27.00 -17.54 -6.16
CA THR A 975 27.77 -16.32 -5.87
C THR A 975 27.61 -15.79 -4.44
N ASP A 976 26.58 -16.21 -3.71
CA ASP A 976 26.27 -15.74 -2.37
C ASP A 976 25.81 -16.91 -1.49
N THR A 977 26.72 -17.41 -0.65
CA THR A 977 26.43 -18.56 0.21
C THR A 977 25.49 -18.24 1.38
N VAL A 978 25.11 -16.97 1.57
CA VAL A 978 24.26 -16.52 2.67
C VAL A 978 22.84 -16.25 2.18
N ASN A 979 22.70 -15.51 1.07
CA ASN A 979 21.38 -15.07 0.59
C ASN A 979 20.78 -15.99 -0.49
N ASP A 980 21.58 -16.74 -1.24
CA ASP A 980 21.05 -17.68 -2.24
C ASP A 980 20.64 -18.99 -1.56
N VAL A 981 19.34 -19.12 -1.31
CA VAL A 981 18.76 -20.27 -0.60
C VAL A 981 18.06 -21.28 -1.52
N THR A 982 18.10 -21.07 -2.84
CA THR A 982 17.41 -21.96 -3.80
C THR A 982 18.33 -22.29 -4.97
N PRO A 983 18.86 -23.53 -5.06
CA PRO A 983 19.69 -23.95 -6.19
C PRO A 983 18.87 -24.07 -7.48
N ALA A 984 19.51 -23.73 -8.60
CA ALA A 984 19.00 -23.98 -9.96
C ALA A 984 19.17 -25.47 -10.33
N LEU A 985 18.40 -26.34 -9.67
CA LEU A 985 18.55 -27.80 -9.75
C LEU A 985 17.23 -28.54 -9.46
N ALA A 986 17.07 -29.80 -9.87
CA ALA A 986 15.89 -30.62 -9.53
C ALA A 986 16.00 -31.21 -8.10
N TRP A 987 16.12 -30.34 -7.10
CA TRP A 987 16.52 -30.69 -5.74
C TRP A 987 15.36 -30.99 -4.80
N GLY A 988 15.65 -31.70 -3.71
CA GLY A 988 14.75 -32.00 -2.60
C GLY A 988 13.49 -32.77 -2.99
N ALA A 989 13.53 -33.56 -4.05
CA ALA A 989 12.34 -34.24 -4.58
C ALA A 989 11.94 -35.47 -3.75
N ARG A 990 12.88 -36.07 -3.02
CA ARG A 990 12.73 -37.25 -2.15
C ARG A 990 13.73 -37.14 -1.00
N ASP A 991 13.48 -37.89 0.07
CA ASP A 991 14.45 -38.12 1.15
C ASP A 991 15.09 -36.83 1.69
N MET A 992 14.28 -35.78 1.86
CA MET A 992 14.79 -34.46 2.22
C MET A 992 15.55 -34.44 3.54
N GLU A 993 15.24 -35.38 4.44
CA GLU A 993 15.88 -35.56 5.74
C GLU A 993 17.31 -36.09 5.63
N ARG A 994 17.69 -36.66 4.48
CA ARG A 994 18.97 -37.35 4.26
C ARG A 994 19.95 -36.50 3.45
N VAL A 995 19.46 -35.54 2.67
CA VAL A 995 20.26 -34.71 1.77
C VAL A 995 20.42 -33.29 2.32
N THR A 996 21.65 -32.93 2.70
CA THR A 996 22.00 -31.54 3.06
C THR A 996 22.54 -30.81 1.84
N TYR A 997 21.84 -29.76 1.39
CA TYR A 997 22.28 -28.92 0.28
C TYR A 997 23.18 -27.80 0.78
N VAL A 998 24.45 -27.81 0.38
CA VAL A 998 25.47 -26.89 0.90
C VAL A 998 25.81 -25.83 -0.16
N PRO A 999 25.38 -24.56 0.02
CA PRO A 999 25.76 -23.50 -0.90
C PRO A 999 27.27 -23.30 -0.86
N THR A 1000 27.90 -23.33 -2.03
CA THR A 1000 29.36 -23.29 -2.18
C THR A 1000 29.73 -22.19 -3.17
N LEU A 1001 30.67 -21.33 -2.78
CA LEU A 1001 31.05 -20.17 -3.58
C LEU A 1001 31.66 -20.60 -4.92
N ALA A 1002 31.01 -20.22 -6.02
CA ALA A 1002 31.52 -20.38 -7.37
C ALA A 1002 32.74 -19.46 -7.57
N PRO A 1003 33.89 -19.96 -8.02
CA PRO A 1003 35.06 -19.12 -8.23
C PRO A 1003 34.89 -18.27 -9.51
N PRO A 1004 35.04 -16.93 -9.44
CA PRO A 1004 34.96 -16.07 -10.62
C PRO A 1004 36.00 -16.43 -11.69
N ASP A 1005 37.22 -16.81 -11.26
CA ASP A 1005 38.21 -17.44 -12.13
C ASP A 1005 38.09 -18.97 -12.01
N PRO A 1006 37.67 -19.68 -13.09
CA PRO A 1006 37.45 -21.12 -13.06
C PRO A 1006 38.72 -21.95 -12.82
N VAL A 1007 39.91 -21.33 -12.83
CA VAL A 1007 41.18 -22.01 -12.50
C VAL A 1007 41.41 -22.09 -10.99
N LEU A 1008 40.79 -21.22 -10.19
CA LEU A 1008 40.98 -21.13 -8.73
C LEU A 1008 40.08 -22.11 -7.96
N VAL A 1009 40.15 -23.41 -8.29
CA VAL A 1009 39.29 -24.45 -7.72
C VAL A 1009 39.68 -24.91 -6.31
N SER A 1010 40.81 -24.44 -5.76
CA SER A 1010 41.28 -24.88 -4.44
C SER A 1010 40.28 -24.59 -3.32
N GLY A 1011 39.49 -23.52 -3.44
CA GLY A 1011 38.37 -23.23 -2.53
C GLY A 1011 37.29 -24.32 -2.59
N LEU A 1012 36.84 -24.71 -3.78
CA LEU A 1012 35.85 -25.77 -3.98
C LEU A 1012 36.34 -27.12 -3.44
N VAL A 1013 37.61 -27.48 -3.73
CA VAL A 1013 38.21 -28.73 -3.22
C VAL A 1013 38.29 -28.70 -1.70
N LYS A 1014 38.63 -27.55 -1.11
CA LYS A 1014 38.64 -27.37 0.35
C LYS A 1014 37.22 -27.53 0.92
N SER A 1015 36.22 -26.87 0.36
CA SER A 1015 34.82 -27.00 0.80
C SER A 1015 34.34 -28.46 0.74
N LEU A 1016 34.71 -29.20 -0.31
CA LEU A 1016 34.37 -30.62 -0.43
C LEU A 1016 35.08 -31.48 0.63
N LYS A 1017 36.33 -31.16 0.98
CA LYS A 1017 37.06 -31.81 2.09
C LYS A 1017 36.43 -31.49 3.45
N ASP A 1018 36.11 -30.22 3.68
CA ASP A 1018 35.54 -29.72 4.93
C ASP A 1018 34.11 -30.28 5.15
N ALA A 1019 33.38 -30.58 4.08
CA ALA A 1019 32.07 -31.24 4.14
C ALA A 1019 32.13 -32.68 4.67
N GLY A 1020 33.29 -33.35 4.64
CA GLY A 1020 33.49 -34.68 5.22
C GLY A 1020 33.04 -35.85 4.33
N PRO A 1021 32.88 -37.07 4.88
CA PRO A 1021 32.55 -38.26 4.11
C PRO A 1021 31.13 -38.16 3.50
N ASN A 1022 30.90 -38.92 2.43
CA ASN A 1022 29.68 -38.90 1.62
C ASN A 1022 29.24 -37.49 1.15
N SER A 1023 30.22 -36.73 0.63
CA SER A 1023 30.01 -35.40 0.07
C SER A 1023 30.28 -35.37 -1.42
N TYR A 1024 29.42 -34.67 -2.17
CA TYR A 1024 29.52 -34.53 -3.61
C TYR A 1024 29.48 -33.07 -4.03
N LEU A 1025 30.30 -32.69 -5.01
CA LEU A 1025 30.21 -31.40 -5.70
C LEU A 1025 29.51 -31.61 -7.05
N ILE A 1026 28.39 -30.92 -7.26
CA ILE A 1026 27.63 -31.00 -8.51
C ILE A 1026 27.82 -29.74 -9.37
N VAL A 1027 28.15 -29.95 -10.63
CA VAL A 1027 28.19 -28.91 -11.68
C VAL A 1027 27.14 -29.31 -12.71
N ASN A 1028 26.11 -28.47 -12.92
CA ASN A 1028 25.07 -28.71 -13.92
C ASN A 1028 24.82 -27.47 -14.80
N GLU A 1029 24.19 -27.71 -15.94
CA GLU A 1029 23.91 -26.68 -16.93
C GLU A 1029 23.03 -25.54 -16.37
N SER A 1030 22.01 -25.83 -15.57
CA SER A 1030 21.12 -24.78 -15.03
C SER A 1030 21.83 -23.82 -14.07
N GLN A 1031 22.73 -24.32 -13.20
CA GLN A 1031 23.55 -23.44 -12.35
C GLN A 1031 24.55 -22.64 -13.19
N VAL A 1032 25.16 -23.25 -14.21
CA VAL A 1032 26.08 -22.56 -15.13
C VAL A 1032 25.37 -21.40 -15.84
N ARG A 1033 24.15 -21.62 -16.33
CA ARG A 1033 23.34 -20.58 -16.98
C ARG A 1033 22.92 -19.47 -16.02
N TYR A 1034 22.62 -19.81 -14.77
CA TYR A 1034 22.36 -18.81 -13.74
C TYR A 1034 23.59 -17.93 -13.50
N LEU A 1035 24.77 -18.54 -13.31
CA LEU A 1035 26.02 -17.80 -13.11
C LEU A 1035 26.40 -16.94 -14.33
N GLU A 1036 26.19 -17.44 -15.54
CA GLU A 1036 26.43 -16.68 -16.79
C GLU A 1036 25.51 -15.46 -16.88
N LEU A 1037 24.19 -15.67 -16.74
CA LEU A 1037 23.20 -14.63 -17.04
C LEU A 1037 22.99 -13.65 -15.89
N ASP A 1038 22.97 -14.13 -14.65
CA ASP A 1038 22.64 -13.35 -13.45
C ASP A 1038 23.90 -12.81 -12.75
N ALA A 1039 24.97 -13.60 -12.70
CA ALA A 1039 26.25 -13.18 -12.10
C ALA A 1039 27.29 -12.66 -13.13
N GLY A 1040 27.07 -12.84 -14.43
CA GLY A 1040 27.94 -12.30 -15.49
C GLY A 1040 29.20 -13.12 -15.77
N TYR A 1041 29.19 -14.41 -15.43
CA TYR A 1041 30.32 -15.31 -15.70
C TYR A 1041 30.51 -15.53 -17.20
N PRO A 1042 31.75 -15.78 -17.69
CA PRO A 1042 31.98 -15.98 -19.12
C PRO A 1042 31.40 -17.32 -19.60
N ALA A 1043 30.90 -17.39 -20.83
CA ALA A 1043 30.35 -18.63 -21.41
C ALA A 1043 31.35 -19.82 -21.45
N SER A 1044 32.66 -19.55 -21.40
CA SER A 1044 33.70 -20.59 -21.34
C SER A 1044 33.97 -21.10 -19.91
N TRP A 1045 33.32 -20.54 -18.90
CA TRP A 1045 33.62 -20.78 -17.49
C TRP A 1045 33.49 -22.26 -17.11
N GLU A 1046 32.39 -22.91 -17.43
CA GLU A 1046 32.14 -24.32 -17.09
C GLU A 1046 33.20 -25.24 -17.70
N SER A 1047 33.47 -25.10 -19.00
CA SER A 1047 34.47 -25.92 -19.71
C SER A 1047 35.88 -25.76 -19.15
N ARG A 1048 36.20 -24.60 -18.58
CA ARG A 1048 37.48 -24.34 -17.90
C ARG A 1048 37.47 -24.91 -16.49
N LEU A 1049 36.37 -24.72 -15.75
CA LEU A 1049 36.20 -25.21 -14.39
C LEU A 1049 36.31 -26.73 -14.33
N THR A 1050 35.51 -27.42 -15.15
CA THR A 1050 35.51 -28.88 -15.26
C THR A 1050 36.88 -29.43 -15.65
N ARG A 1051 37.56 -28.82 -16.64
CA ARG A 1051 38.94 -29.19 -17.02
C ARG A 1051 39.92 -29.03 -15.86
N THR A 1052 39.81 -27.96 -15.07
CA THR A 1052 40.67 -27.73 -13.91
C THR A 1052 40.36 -28.71 -12.78
N LEU A 1053 39.09 -29.01 -12.52
CA LEU A 1053 38.67 -30.02 -11.53
C LEU A 1053 39.14 -31.42 -11.94
N ASP A 1054 39.02 -31.77 -13.22
CA ASP A 1054 39.49 -33.05 -13.77
C ASP A 1054 41.00 -33.25 -13.60
N GLY A 1055 41.78 -32.16 -13.59
CA GLY A 1055 43.22 -32.18 -13.34
C GLY A 1055 43.62 -32.40 -11.88
N ARG A 1056 42.67 -32.38 -10.92
CA ARG A 1056 42.97 -32.59 -9.50
C ARG A 1056 43.05 -34.08 -9.19
N ALA A 1057 44.24 -34.53 -8.78
CA ALA A 1057 44.47 -35.92 -8.36
C ALA A 1057 43.60 -36.37 -7.18
N GLU A 1058 43.09 -35.42 -6.40
CA GLU A 1058 42.26 -35.63 -5.20
C GLU A 1058 40.78 -35.91 -5.53
N LEU A 1059 40.34 -35.63 -6.75
CA LEU A 1059 38.94 -35.74 -7.17
C LEU A 1059 38.69 -36.93 -8.09
N ALA A 1060 37.53 -37.56 -7.95
CA ALA A 1060 36.99 -38.54 -8.89
C ALA A 1060 35.63 -38.07 -9.42
N LYS A 1061 35.42 -38.25 -10.73
CA LYS A 1061 34.09 -38.12 -11.33
C LYS A 1061 33.31 -39.40 -11.03
N VAL A 1062 32.23 -39.27 -10.28
CA VAL A 1062 31.36 -40.39 -9.87
C VAL A 1062 30.15 -40.54 -10.78
N LEU A 1063 29.73 -39.43 -11.40
CA LEU A 1063 28.70 -39.41 -12.43
C LEU A 1063 29.05 -38.36 -13.48
N VAL A 1064 28.88 -38.71 -14.76
CA VAL A 1064 28.99 -37.78 -15.89
C VAL A 1064 27.87 -38.10 -16.86
N ASN A 1065 27.07 -37.11 -17.20
CA ASN A 1065 26.10 -37.18 -18.30
C ASN A 1065 26.14 -35.89 -19.13
N GLY A 1066 25.18 -35.72 -20.05
CA GLY A 1066 25.14 -34.57 -20.95
C GLY A 1066 24.87 -33.22 -20.28
N ASP A 1067 24.25 -33.20 -19.10
CA ASP A 1067 23.75 -31.98 -18.44
C ASP A 1067 24.39 -31.72 -17.06
N ALA A 1068 25.06 -32.71 -16.47
CA ALA A 1068 25.63 -32.65 -15.14
C ALA A 1068 26.88 -33.52 -14.96
N THR A 1069 27.80 -33.04 -14.13
CA THR A 1069 28.99 -33.77 -13.65
C THR A 1069 29.01 -33.72 -12.12
N VAL A 1070 29.21 -34.88 -11.49
CA VAL A 1070 29.29 -35.02 -10.03
C VAL A 1070 30.69 -35.49 -9.64
N TYR A 1071 31.32 -34.75 -8.73
CA TYR A 1071 32.66 -35.01 -8.21
C TYR A 1071 32.61 -35.48 -6.74
N ALA A 1072 33.49 -36.41 -6.38
CA ALA A 1072 33.74 -36.84 -5.01
C ALA A 1072 35.25 -36.86 -4.72
N LEU A 1073 35.64 -36.92 -3.44
CA LEU A 1073 37.05 -37.11 -3.05
C LEU A 1073 37.49 -38.56 -3.31
N ARG A 1074 38.70 -38.73 -3.85
CA ARG A 1074 39.32 -40.06 -3.99
C ARG A 1074 39.69 -40.63 -2.62
N GLY A 1075 39.33 -41.89 -2.39
CA GLY A 1075 39.66 -42.61 -1.16
C GLY A 1075 38.84 -42.14 0.05
N GLY A 1076 37.53 -41.91 -0.15
CA GLY A 1076 36.56 -41.39 0.82
C GLY A 1076 36.94 -41.59 2.28
N GLY A 1077 36.95 -40.51 3.05
CA GLY A 1077 37.47 -40.51 4.42
C GLY A 1077 36.87 -41.63 5.26
N SER A 1078 37.72 -42.33 6.03
CA SER A 1078 37.37 -43.43 6.94
C SER A 1078 36.48 -43.03 8.13
N ALA A 1079 36.00 -41.79 8.15
CA ALA A 1079 35.11 -41.28 9.18
C ALA A 1079 33.69 -41.81 8.98
N ALA A 1080 33.01 -42.13 10.08
CA ALA A 1080 31.61 -42.54 10.04
C ALA A 1080 30.74 -41.43 9.44
N VAL A 1081 29.86 -41.81 8.50
CA VAL A 1081 28.85 -40.91 7.96
C VAL A 1081 27.76 -40.73 9.02
N PRO A 1082 27.37 -39.50 9.38
CA PRO A 1082 26.32 -39.28 10.38
C PRO A 1082 24.96 -39.84 9.94
N GLU A 1083 24.16 -40.29 10.90
CA GLU A 1083 22.76 -40.63 10.69
C GLU A 1083 21.92 -39.36 10.41
N PRO A 1084 20.78 -39.47 9.69
CA PRO A 1084 19.85 -38.36 9.51
C PRO A 1084 19.31 -37.87 10.86
N ASP A 1085 19.43 -36.57 11.13
CA ASP A 1085 18.81 -35.90 12.27
C ASP A 1085 17.96 -34.73 11.77
N PRO A 1086 16.75 -34.99 11.28
CA PRO A 1086 15.89 -33.94 10.74
C PRO A 1086 15.32 -33.01 11.83
N GLY A 1087 15.59 -33.29 13.11
CA GLY A 1087 14.97 -32.60 14.23
C GLY A 1087 13.60 -33.21 14.59
N PRO A 1088 12.90 -32.58 15.53
CA PRO A 1088 11.71 -33.16 16.12
C PRO A 1088 10.48 -33.03 15.20
N ILE A 1089 9.65 -34.06 15.23
CA ILE A 1089 8.49 -34.19 14.35
C ILE A 1089 7.30 -33.33 14.83
N GLY A 1090 6.59 -32.72 13.88
CA GLY A 1090 5.34 -31.99 14.07
C GLY A 1090 5.52 -30.52 14.49
N PRO A 1091 4.43 -29.74 14.52
CA PRO A 1091 4.47 -28.38 15.06
C PRO A 1091 4.87 -28.43 16.55
N GLN A 1092 6.07 -27.95 16.86
CA GLN A 1092 6.54 -27.78 18.24
C GLN A 1092 5.80 -26.60 18.87
N ILE A 1093 5.10 -26.85 19.98
CA ILE A 1093 4.47 -25.78 20.76
C ILE A 1093 4.98 -25.88 22.19
N THR A 1094 5.65 -24.83 22.66
CA THR A 1094 6.09 -24.73 24.04
C THR A 1094 4.90 -24.42 24.95
N TRP A 1095 4.41 -25.42 25.68
CA TRP A 1095 3.26 -25.27 26.57
C TRP A 1095 3.65 -24.81 27.98
N THR A 1096 3.33 -23.56 28.30
CA THR A 1096 3.29 -23.00 29.67
C THR A 1096 1.85 -22.92 30.19
N PRO A 1097 1.61 -22.82 31.51
CA PRO A 1097 0.25 -22.60 32.05
C PRO A 1097 -0.46 -21.40 31.41
N TRP A 1098 0.27 -20.33 31.13
CA TRP A 1098 -0.23 -19.14 30.42
C TRP A 1098 -0.62 -19.43 28.97
N SER A 1099 0.18 -20.22 28.25
CA SER A 1099 -0.13 -20.61 26.87
C SER A 1099 -1.33 -21.56 26.77
N VAL A 1100 -1.53 -22.47 27.74
CA VAL A 1100 -2.70 -23.35 27.80
C VAL A 1100 -3.97 -22.52 28.00
N VAL A 1101 -3.94 -21.59 28.96
CA VAL A 1101 -5.06 -20.66 29.19
C VAL A 1101 -5.31 -19.79 27.95
N GLY A 1102 -4.24 -19.29 27.32
CA GLY A 1102 -4.31 -18.53 26.07
C GLY A 1102 -4.94 -19.32 24.91
N ALA A 1103 -4.57 -20.58 24.72
CA ALA A 1103 -5.10 -21.44 23.66
C ALA A 1103 -6.58 -21.79 23.88
N LEU A 1104 -6.97 -22.14 25.11
CA LEU A 1104 -8.38 -22.36 25.46
C LEU A 1104 -9.21 -21.09 25.25
N ALA A 1105 -8.70 -19.93 25.70
CA ALA A 1105 -9.35 -18.64 25.48
C ALA A 1105 -9.46 -18.31 23.98
N ALA A 1106 -8.45 -18.62 23.18
CA ALA A 1106 -8.45 -18.44 21.73
C ALA A 1106 -9.54 -19.29 21.05
N GLY A 1107 -9.66 -20.57 21.41
CA GLY A 1107 -10.70 -21.46 20.89
C GLY A 1107 -12.11 -20.94 21.17
N VAL A 1108 -12.39 -20.55 22.42
CA VAL A 1108 -13.67 -19.96 22.82
C VAL A 1108 -13.92 -18.63 22.10
N LEU A 1109 -12.90 -17.77 21.99
CA LEU A 1109 -12.99 -16.48 21.31
C LEU A 1109 -13.32 -16.63 19.83
N ILE A 1110 -12.65 -17.54 19.12
CA ILE A 1110 -12.88 -17.82 17.69
C ILE A 1110 -14.32 -18.31 17.49
N LEU A 1111 -14.79 -19.27 18.29
CA LEU A 1111 -16.17 -19.77 18.24
C LEU A 1111 -17.20 -18.66 18.52
N LEU A 1112 -16.95 -17.83 19.53
CA LEU A 1112 -17.82 -16.72 19.90
C LEU A 1112 -17.91 -15.66 18.78
N LEU A 1113 -16.77 -15.28 18.19
CA LEU A 1113 -16.71 -14.31 17.10
C LEU A 1113 -17.32 -14.85 15.80
N ALA A 1114 -17.12 -16.12 15.48
CA ALA A 1114 -17.76 -16.78 14.34
C ALA A 1114 -19.28 -16.87 14.53
N GLY A 1115 -19.74 -17.36 15.68
CA GLY A 1115 -21.16 -17.45 16.03
C GLY A 1115 -21.85 -16.09 16.02
N ARG A 1116 -21.17 -15.03 16.45
CA ARG A 1116 -21.64 -13.64 16.36
C ARG A 1116 -21.93 -13.21 14.92
N GLU A 1117 -21.03 -13.49 13.97
CA GLU A 1117 -21.23 -13.13 12.56
C GLU A 1117 -22.33 -13.99 11.92
N VAL A 1118 -22.44 -15.27 12.27
CA VAL A 1118 -23.56 -16.12 11.83
C VAL A 1118 -24.89 -15.58 12.34
N LEU A 1119 -25.01 -15.26 13.64
CA LEU A 1119 -26.20 -14.63 14.23
C LEU A 1119 -26.58 -13.32 13.54
N ARG A 1120 -25.58 -12.56 13.12
CA ARG A 1120 -25.76 -11.29 12.41
C ARG A 1120 -26.40 -11.47 11.03
N VAL A 1121 -25.94 -12.48 10.29
CA VAL A 1121 -26.38 -12.75 8.91
C VAL A 1121 -27.68 -13.54 8.87
N ALA A 1122 -27.86 -14.51 9.77
CA ALA A 1122 -29.03 -15.38 9.83
C ALA A 1122 -30.27 -14.70 10.45
N GLY A 1123 -30.09 -13.90 11.51
CA GLY A 1123 -31.19 -13.40 12.33
C GLY A 1123 -31.95 -12.20 11.73
N ARG A 1124 -33.28 -12.15 11.90
CA ARG A 1124 -34.10 -10.95 11.59
C ARG A 1124 -33.59 -9.75 12.42
N PRO A 1125 -33.54 -8.52 11.86
CA PRO A 1125 -33.30 -7.32 12.65
C PRO A 1125 -34.32 -7.20 13.79
N SER A 1126 -33.87 -7.41 15.02
CA SER A 1126 -34.69 -7.29 16.23
C SER A 1126 -33.86 -6.75 17.38
N VAL A 1127 -34.53 -6.15 18.38
CA VAL A 1127 -33.87 -5.66 19.61
C VAL A 1127 -33.21 -6.81 20.37
N GLY A 1128 -33.83 -8.00 20.37
CA GLY A 1128 -33.25 -9.21 20.98
C GLY A 1128 -31.95 -9.65 20.30
N ARG A 1129 -31.88 -9.61 18.96
CA ARG A 1129 -30.64 -9.88 18.22
C ARG A 1129 -29.55 -8.87 18.57
N LEU A 1130 -29.90 -7.57 18.61
CA LEU A 1130 -28.95 -6.51 18.96
C LEU A 1130 -28.39 -6.70 20.38
N ARG A 1131 -29.26 -7.04 21.35
CA ARG A 1131 -28.83 -7.37 22.72
C ARG A 1131 -27.86 -8.55 22.76
N ARG A 1132 -28.19 -9.68 22.11
CA ARG A 1132 -27.28 -10.84 22.02
C ARG A 1132 -25.94 -10.48 21.38
N GLN A 1133 -25.95 -9.64 20.35
CA GLN A 1133 -24.72 -9.14 19.72
C GLN A 1133 -23.92 -8.21 20.64
N GLN A 1134 -24.56 -7.36 21.43
CA GLN A 1134 -23.87 -6.52 22.40
C GLN A 1134 -23.26 -7.37 23.52
N SER A 1135 -24.01 -8.33 24.07
CA SER A 1135 -23.51 -9.26 25.09
C SER A 1135 -22.30 -10.04 24.57
N ALA A 1136 -22.39 -10.65 23.39
CA ALA A 1136 -21.27 -11.38 22.79
C ALA A 1136 -20.03 -10.50 22.54
N PHE A 1137 -20.19 -9.19 22.33
CA PHE A 1137 -19.05 -8.27 22.21
C PHE A 1137 -18.35 -8.10 23.55
N TRP A 1138 -19.12 -7.87 24.61
CA TRP A 1138 -18.56 -7.68 25.95
C TRP A 1138 -17.92 -8.97 26.49
N PHE A 1139 -18.46 -10.14 26.19
CA PHE A 1139 -17.84 -11.43 26.52
C PHE A 1139 -16.55 -11.70 25.72
N ALA A 1140 -16.43 -11.19 24.50
CA ALA A 1140 -15.23 -11.39 23.68
C ALA A 1140 -14.02 -10.56 24.17
N LEU A 1141 -14.25 -9.42 24.84
CA LEU A 1141 -13.16 -8.51 25.25
C LEU A 1141 -12.21 -9.12 26.28
N PRO A 1142 -12.67 -9.74 27.39
CA PRO A 1142 -11.77 -10.42 28.33
C PRO A 1142 -11.00 -11.57 27.68
N LEU A 1143 -11.68 -12.39 26.86
CA LEU A 1143 -11.03 -13.49 26.14
C LEU A 1143 -9.94 -12.98 25.19
N LEU A 1144 -10.22 -11.90 24.44
CA LEU A 1144 -9.23 -11.26 23.58
C LEU A 1144 -8.04 -10.74 24.38
N ALA A 1145 -8.28 -10.12 25.55
CA ALA A 1145 -7.20 -9.64 26.41
C ALA A 1145 -6.31 -10.79 26.91
N VAL A 1146 -6.90 -11.94 27.30
CA VAL A 1146 -6.16 -13.14 27.73
C VAL A 1146 -5.33 -13.70 26.58
N VAL A 1147 -5.90 -13.82 25.37
CA VAL A 1147 -5.19 -14.29 24.18
C VAL A 1147 -4.01 -13.37 23.85
N LEU A 1148 -4.23 -12.05 23.83
CA LEU A 1148 -3.16 -11.09 23.56
C LEU A 1148 -2.07 -11.10 24.63
N ALA A 1149 -2.44 -11.19 25.91
CA ALA A 1149 -1.47 -11.28 27.01
C ALA A 1149 -0.63 -12.57 26.90
N SER A 1150 -1.26 -13.70 26.58
CA SER A 1150 -0.56 -14.97 26.34
C SER A 1150 0.40 -14.87 25.15
N LEU A 1151 -0.04 -14.30 24.02
CA LEU A 1151 0.82 -14.12 22.84
C LEU A 1151 2.01 -13.20 23.14
N VAL A 1152 1.78 -12.05 23.80
CA VAL A 1152 2.86 -11.12 24.18
C VAL A 1152 3.85 -11.78 25.13
N GLN A 1153 3.36 -12.51 26.14
CA GLN A 1153 4.24 -13.25 27.06
C GLN A 1153 5.08 -14.26 26.29
N ARG A 1154 4.48 -15.03 25.38
CA ARG A 1154 5.19 -16.02 24.55
C ARG A 1154 6.28 -15.38 23.71
N PHE A 1155 5.95 -14.34 22.95
CA PHE A 1155 6.94 -13.60 22.16
C PHE A 1155 8.06 -13.08 23.05
N LEU A 1156 7.78 -12.47 24.20
CA LEU A 1156 8.82 -11.94 25.09
C LEU A 1156 9.71 -13.01 25.75
N THR A 1157 9.21 -14.23 25.96
CA THR A 1157 9.98 -15.29 26.62
C THR A 1157 10.73 -16.19 25.64
N MET A 1158 10.39 -16.15 24.35
CA MET A 1158 10.90 -17.08 23.34
C MET A 1158 11.60 -16.38 22.16
N SER A 1159 11.53 -15.05 22.07
CA SER A 1159 12.25 -14.24 21.07
C SER A 1159 13.70 -14.04 21.42
#